data_AF-A0A7X7INI7-F1
#
_entry.id   AF-A0A7X7INI7-F1
#
_cell.length_a   1.000
_cell.length_b   1.000
_cell.length_c   1.000
_cell.angle_alpha   90.00
_cell.angle_beta   90.00
_cell.angle_gamma   90.00
#
_symmetry.space_group_name_H-M   'P 1'
#
loop_
_entity.id
_entity.type
_entity.pdbx_description
1 polymer ?
#
loop_
_entity_poly.entity_id
_entity_poly.type
_entity_poly.pdbx_seq_one_letter_code
_entity_poly.pdbx_strand_id
1 'polypeptide(L)'
;MAEHQVKVSLDISIPWSHVNSDGSDIRFTSSDGVTELSFWLENWTYGTSGTLWVRIPLLSEASDNIIYMYYGNDQAENASDGDLTFEFFDDFSGYVQTQIITHEAAISKAISWIKVAQDVYVDGIDATGVANHYSYPSGPWSGPDYQEVTGYTIPTVFDQYHSLEDANLRSRAIQMSDWLVRMQNADGTWEVSIYNTGQVIDGLLRAYDELIISEDEDERAKAAGYLSAATEAGDFLVSTQEADGSWNNARCFNGFPHAYHSRMDWPMLRLWQRTGNDAYLTATVENLYWILSLEENNTGWFNNNGLQLSQNTRPITHAIGYCAEGLLESGLILLSEATGANDTLLTIAANCVDAATRTADALLGQIQADGSFTGGAYYSDWITDEPDECLTGSAQMSIVWSRLYYHTNNQNYLDASRAMNRYLVSVQGNSANTGIDGGIAGSDPINGFYSSNQILPWATKFFIDALYLENLYGGDYEYSVTGIDPDKWITVGSPILEFVKVNDNDALSIIGNDSHDFFITTVNTGFTDFILETNVMLSEDQSPQCVPEVGFRYTDIANRYITQLRGGPTTNDLFLRKYHEGTWYINSSTPYDYSADLYYKFRISATGNAITLFFNDIEVASPTNAGGDVLSGGICLQNWGNDYPVYFDDVRIRKIALAEPEAIVGTVEEGIIRWEGTLSSAWEVAGNWTSTVPGLTDDVVIVGADFAPQITANAECNNLIIESAASLIVASEGGLTIENDLTINGSLIVNSAMASSGSLIVNGTATGNITYNRQLKPGSDATSDWHLAAAPVATNSDANTGKVNTVFQWSEIAGAWSTTDITSALPGHGYNIRQEEASDGVISFTGPIVNSDLTVAASSPYADAIAPDESYFDRAYVSGRSLENLGGRGWNLPGNPFPSAINASAFINANYNATPSLSQFDPNYVALYLFDGTSRRYYYVANYTGWPSGTDLSATHIQAGQGFFVLAMNDNSEFLFTRAMQEHSTATAMLKSGGTDDRWPGLQLKVTHPTGEVITTVVYNQETTTGVDPGYDIGLFKSGQDVELYTILPASDNGINYTRQALPLSVADTIVVPVGVDTEDGGEVVFSAVTVPAGTNKFWLEDRTAGTFTDLSSSTYTVTLPAESYGTGRFYIIASTNTPTGVNLPEQETGLRIWSSFGKIIIKGPVTNGSLCELFDLQGNRILKTHLTDGDLNTVSLPAGTGGVCLVRVTDGVKVTSKKVIVL
;
A
#
# COMPACT_ATOMS: atom_id res chain seq x y z
N MET A 1 -18.46 42.83 22.54
CA MET A 1 -19.51 42.29 21.66
C MET A 1 -19.25 40.81 21.63
N ALA A 2 -20.22 40.01 22.08
CA ALA A 2 -20.02 38.59 22.34
C ALA A 2 -20.60 37.77 21.21
N GLU A 3 -19.84 36.78 20.76
CA GLU A 3 -20.29 35.75 19.81
C GLU A 3 -21.12 34.72 20.57
N HIS A 4 -22.22 34.24 19.98
CA HIS A 4 -23.18 33.37 20.64
C HIS A 4 -23.49 32.15 19.79
N GLN A 5 -23.61 30.98 20.44
CA GLN A 5 -24.03 29.74 19.80
C GLN A 5 -25.55 29.61 19.85
N VAL A 6 -26.19 29.53 18.68
CA VAL A 6 -27.65 29.48 18.52
C VAL A 6 -28.06 28.11 18.02
N LYS A 7 -29.06 27.52 18.67
CA LYS A 7 -29.66 26.25 18.24
C LYS A 7 -30.64 26.47 17.09
N VAL A 8 -30.46 25.72 16.00
CA VAL A 8 -31.34 25.65 14.83
C VAL A 8 -32.00 24.28 14.78
N SER A 9 -33.31 24.24 14.59
CA SER A 9 -34.08 22.99 14.46
C SER A 9 -34.76 22.95 13.10
N LEU A 10 -34.49 21.88 12.34
CA LEU A 10 -35.04 21.60 11.03
C LEU A 10 -36.10 20.51 11.13
N ASP A 11 -37.14 20.64 10.31
CA ASP A 11 -38.25 19.68 10.23
C ASP A 11 -38.57 19.34 8.76
N ILE A 12 -39.75 18.77 8.49
CA ILE A 12 -40.20 18.41 7.14
C ILE A 12 -40.40 19.62 6.19
N SER A 13 -40.21 20.86 6.65
CA SER A 13 -40.37 22.06 5.82
C SER A 13 -39.22 22.31 4.84
N ILE A 14 -38.06 21.67 5.03
CA ILE A 14 -36.94 21.74 4.08
C ILE A 14 -37.04 20.65 2.99
N PRO A 15 -36.52 20.90 1.77
CA PRO A 15 -36.58 19.93 0.68
C PRO A 15 -35.50 18.87 0.86
N TRP A 16 -35.74 17.89 1.74
CA TRP A 16 -34.81 16.80 2.06
C TRP A 16 -34.28 16.02 0.85
N SER A 17 -34.99 16.03 -0.29
CA SER A 17 -34.50 15.42 -1.53
C SER A 17 -33.29 16.15 -2.15
N HIS A 18 -33.02 17.38 -1.75
CA HIS A 18 -31.89 18.20 -2.22
C HIS A 18 -30.76 18.31 -1.18
N VAL A 19 -30.84 17.54 -0.09
CA VAL A 19 -29.82 17.54 0.96
C VAL A 19 -29.21 16.15 1.02
N ASN A 20 -27.91 16.05 1.27
CA ASN A 20 -27.28 14.75 1.44
C ASN A 20 -27.87 14.01 2.65
N SER A 21 -27.90 12.68 2.58
CA SER A 21 -28.52 11.86 3.63
C SER A 21 -27.86 12.02 5.00
N ASP A 22 -26.59 12.40 5.03
CA ASP A 22 -25.79 12.69 6.22
C ASP A 22 -25.69 14.20 6.54
N GLY A 23 -26.23 15.07 5.69
CA GLY A 23 -26.17 16.52 5.86
C GLY A 23 -24.80 17.14 5.55
N SER A 24 -23.90 16.44 4.84
CA SER A 24 -22.54 16.92 4.56
C SER A 24 -22.52 18.23 3.74
N ASP A 25 -23.56 18.48 2.96
CA ASP A 25 -23.68 19.61 2.04
C ASP A 25 -24.24 20.90 2.65
N ILE A 26 -24.55 20.87 3.95
CA ILE A 26 -25.06 22.05 4.66
C ILE A 26 -23.97 23.13 4.79
N ARG A 27 -24.31 24.38 4.47
CA ARG A 27 -23.48 25.57 4.76
C ARG A 27 -24.31 26.70 5.34
N PHE A 28 -23.74 27.47 6.26
CA PHE A 28 -24.38 28.67 6.79
C PHE A 28 -23.60 29.94 6.43
N THR A 29 -24.31 30.99 6.03
CA THR A 29 -23.71 32.32 5.88
C THR A 29 -24.50 33.39 6.63
N SER A 30 -23.84 34.50 6.91
CA SER A 30 -24.47 35.69 7.47
C SER A 30 -25.46 36.33 6.49
N SER A 31 -26.20 37.34 6.92
CA SER A 31 -27.16 38.08 6.07
C SER A 31 -26.59 38.69 4.77
N ASP A 32 -25.26 38.77 4.63
CA ASP A 32 -24.60 39.23 3.40
C ASP A 32 -24.51 38.15 2.31
N GLY A 33 -24.85 36.89 2.61
CA GLY A 33 -24.81 35.77 1.69
C GLY A 33 -23.38 35.29 1.35
N VAL A 34 -22.35 35.82 2.03
CA VAL A 34 -20.94 35.58 1.68
C VAL A 34 -20.10 35.20 2.90
N THR A 35 -20.34 35.81 4.06
CA THR A 35 -19.58 35.53 5.28
C THR A 35 -20.04 34.19 5.87
N GLU A 36 -19.21 33.16 5.73
CA GLU A 36 -19.47 31.82 6.26
C GLU A 36 -19.52 31.81 7.80
N LEU A 37 -20.40 30.96 8.34
CA LEU A 37 -20.62 30.80 9.77
C LEU A 37 -20.33 29.35 10.16
N SER A 38 -19.49 29.17 11.18
CA SER A 38 -19.22 27.85 11.76
C SER A 38 -20.49 27.26 12.38
N PHE A 39 -20.68 25.96 12.17
CA PHE A 39 -21.83 25.23 12.70
C PHE A 39 -21.46 23.80 13.14
N TRP A 40 -22.27 23.23 14.02
CA TRP A 40 -22.19 21.85 14.49
C TRP A 40 -23.53 21.16 14.27
N LEU A 41 -23.50 19.99 13.63
CA LEU A 41 -24.64 19.11 13.44
C LEU A 41 -24.73 18.15 14.63
N GLU A 42 -25.66 18.42 15.54
CA GLU A 42 -25.82 17.66 16.80
C GLU A 42 -26.66 16.38 16.60
N ASN A 43 -27.71 16.44 15.77
CA ASN A 43 -28.53 15.28 15.44
C ASN A 43 -29.07 15.41 14.02
N TRP A 44 -29.06 14.33 13.24
CA TRP A 44 -29.56 14.33 11.88
C TRP A 44 -30.33 13.06 11.55
N THR A 45 -31.60 13.22 11.20
CA THR A 45 -32.47 12.13 10.75
C THR A 45 -33.05 12.54 9.40
N TYR A 46 -32.43 12.02 8.34
CA TYR A 46 -32.81 12.30 6.95
C TYR A 46 -34.33 12.19 6.72
N GLY A 47 -34.90 13.20 6.08
CA GLY A 47 -36.33 13.26 5.76
C GLY A 47 -37.26 13.58 6.95
N THR A 48 -36.72 13.71 8.17
CA THR A 48 -37.54 13.84 9.39
C THR A 48 -37.20 15.10 10.20
N SER A 49 -35.96 15.21 10.67
CA SER A 49 -35.55 16.31 11.56
C SER A 49 -34.04 16.47 11.62
N GLY A 50 -33.57 17.69 11.88
CA GLY A 50 -32.17 18.01 12.14
C GLY A 50 -32.02 19.00 13.29
N THR A 51 -31.01 18.81 14.14
CA THR A 51 -30.64 19.76 15.20
C THR A 51 -29.21 20.22 14.97
N LEU A 52 -29.01 21.53 14.86
CA LEU A 52 -27.73 22.15 14.57
C LEU A 52 -27.47 23.30 15.54
N TRP A 53 -26.21 23.65 15.72
CA TRP A 53 -25.76 24.86 16.41
C TRP A 53 -24.96 25.71 15.45
N VAL A 54 -25.18 27.02 15.43
CA VAL A 54 -24.39 27.91 14.56
C VAL A 54 -23.88 29.11 15.36
N ARG A 55 -22.61 29.44 15.15
CA ARG A 55 -21.89 30.51 15.84
C ARG A 55 -22.20 31.84 15.19
N ILE A 56 -22.97 32.67 15.88
CA ILE A 56 -23.41 33.98 15.40
C ILE A 56 -22.49 35.08 15.98
N PRO A 57 -21.78 35.86 15.14
CA PRO A 57 -20.86 36.90 15.60
C PRO A 57 -21.53 38.03 16.40
N LEU A 58 -22.78 38.36 16.09
CA LEU A 58 -23.54 39.41 16.76
C LEU A 58 -25.03 39.05 16.79
N LEU A 59 -25.59 38.93 18.00
CA LEU A 59 -27.04 38.84 18.22
C LEU A 59 -27.60 40.20 18.65
N SER A 60 -28.56 40.71 17.87
CA SER A 60 -29.36 41.89 18.22
C SER A 60 -30.56 41.51 19.09
N GLU A 61 -30.72 42.18 20.25
CA GLU A 61 -31.95 42.09 21.05
C GLU A 61 -33.11 42.95 20.48
N ALA A 62 -32.83 43.78 19.48
CA ALA A 62 -33.77 44.77 18.96
C ALA A 62 -34.38 44.39 17.60
N SER A 63 -33.83 43.39 16.91
CA SER A 63 -34.24 42.98 15.55
C SER A 63 -33.80 41.57 15.24
N ASP A 64 -34.56 40.88 14.39
CA ASP A 64 -34.21 39.56 13.88
C ASP A 64 -32.86 39.59 13.14
N ASN A 65 -32.04 38.56 13.34
CA ASN A 65 -30.77 38.36 12.65
C ASN A 65 -31.01 37.30 11.56
N ILE A 66 -30.76 37.64 10.31
CA ILE A 66 -30.97 36.74 9.18
C ILE A 66 -29.66 36.00 8.88
N ILE A 67 -29.75 34.68 8.74
CA ILE A 67 -28.70 33.81 8.23
C ILE A 67 -29.26 32.98 7.08
N TYR A 68 -28.40 32.56 6.16
CA TYR A 68 -28.78 31.67 5.06
C TYR A 68 -28.23 30.28 5.30
N MET A 69 -29.01 29.26 4.94
CA MET A 69 -28.61 27.86 4.90
C MET A 69 -28.60 27.42 3.44
N TYR A 70 -27.46 26.96 2.95
CA TYR A 70 -27.27 26.41 1.61
C TYR A 70 -27.16 24.88 1.70
N TYR A 71 -27.59 24.21 0.63
CA TYR A 71 -27.58 22.75 0.43
C TYR A 71 -27.75 22.46 -1.07
N GLY A 72 -27.60 21.21 -1.48
CA GLY A 72 -27.72 20.74 -2.87
C GLY A 72 -26.40 20.49 -3.59
N ASN A 73 -25.28 20.47 -2.87
CA ASN A 73 -23.96 20.14 -3.42
C ASN A 73 -23.53 18.77 -2.91
N ASP A 74 -23.81 17.72 -3.68
CA ASP A 74 -23.52 16.33 -3.31
C ASP A 74 -22.02 16.05 -3.10
N GLN A 75 -21.16 16.82 -3.78
CA GLN A 75 -19.70 16.75 -3.64
C GLN A 75 -19.15 17.55 -2.45
N ALA A 76 -19.99 18.27 -1.70
CA ALA A 76 -19.53 19.04 -0.55
C ALA A 76 -19.11 18.11 0.60
N GLU A 77 -17.84 18.27 1.01
CA GLU A 77 -17.33 17.66 2.23
C GLU A 77 -18.09 18.17 3.45
N ASN A 78 -18.20 17.36 4.50
CA ASN A 78 -18.86 17.75 5.73
C ASN A 78 -18.11 18.94 6.38
N ALA A 79 -18.79 20.08 6.54
CA ALA A 79 -18.23 21.27 7.19
C ALA A 79 -18.71 21.48 8.63
N SER A 80 -19.44 20.50 9.20
CA SER A 80 -19.83 20.51 10.60
C SER A 80 -18.58 20.42 11.50
N ASP A 81 -18.35 21.44 12.31
CA ASP A 81 -17.18 21.55 13.19
C ASP A 81 -17.58 22.16 14.53
N GLY A 82 -17.53 21.35 15.58
CA GLY A 82 -17.88 21.78 16.93
C GLY A 82 -16.82 22.69 17.57
N ASP A 83 -15.53 22.50 17.25
CA ASP A 83 -14.43 23.31 17.79
C ASP A 83 -14.49 24.75 17.29
N LEU A 84 -14.84 24.94 16.01
CA LEU A 84 -15.07 26.27 15.46
C LEU A 84 -16.39 26.88 15.96
N THR A 85 -17.35 26.06 16.38
CA THR A 85 -18.69 26.51 16.79
C THR A 85 -18.76 26.95 18.25
N PHE A 86 -18.19 26.19 19.18
CA PHE A 86 -18.30 26.44 20.63
C PHE A 86 -17.03 27.10 21.21
N GLU A 87 -17.06 27.51 22.50
CA GLU A 87 -15.85 27.99 23.21
C GLU A 87 -14.94 26.83 23.65
N PHE A 88 -15.52 25.64 23.75
CA PHE A 88 -14.88 24.35 23.94
C PHE A 88 -15.85 23.30 23.42
N PHE A 89 -15.36 22.28 22.71
CA PHE A 89 -16.15 21.19 22.20
C PHE A 89 -15.35 19.89 22.17
N ASP A 90 -15.99 18.80 22.59
CA ASP A 90 -15.52 17.45 22.36
C ASP A 90 -16.70 16.47 22.43
N ASP A 91 -17.05 15.88 21.30
CA ASP A 91 -17.97 14.73 21.20
C ASP A 91 -17.23 13.40 21.24
N PHE A 92 -15.91 13.43 21.43
CA PHE A 92 -15.02 12.29 21.35
C PHE A 92 -15.13 11.53 20.01
N SER A 93 -15.72 12.13 18.97
CA SER A 93 -15.70 11.60 17.62
C SER A 93 -14.37 11.92 16.95
N GLY A 94 -13.88 11.03 16.09
CA GLY A 94 -12.55 11.20 15.47
C GLY A 94 -11.44 10.31 16.02
N TYR A 95 -11.73 9.06 16.38
CA TYR A 95 -10.77 8.00 16.72
C TYR A 95 -9.71 7.65 15.65
N VAL A 96 -9.63 8.45 14.58
CA VAL A 96 -8.58 8.43 13.57
C VAL A 96 -7.93 9.81 13.38
N GLN A 97 -7.88 10.66 14.41
CA GLN A 97 -6.73 11.56 14.49
C GLN A 97 -5.54 10.75 14.98
N THR A 98 -4.85 10.18 13.99
CA THR A 98 -3.40 10.04 13.97
C THR A 98 -2.78 11.20 14.74
N GLN A 99 -2.45 11.03 16.02
CA GLN A 99 -1.48 11.93 16.62
C GLN A 99 -0.21 11.72 15.82
N ILE A 100 0.12 12.68 14.95
CA ILE A 100 1.37 12.68 14.20
C ILE A 100 2.49 12.88 15.21
N ILE A 101 3.11 11.77 15.59
CA ILE A 101 4.32 11.79 16.39
C ILE A 101 5.47 11.60 15.41
N THR A 102 6.39 12.55 15.35
CA THR A 102 7.62 12.41 14.56
C THR A 102 8.64 11.58 15.36
N HIS A 103 9.62 10.97 14.68
CA HIS A 103 10.74 10.31 15.38
C HIS A 103 11.40 11.26 16.39
N GLU A 104 11.63 12.52 16.01
CA GLU A 104 12.25 13.53 16.86
C GLU A 104 11.48 13.75 18.17
N ALA A 105 10.15 13.83 18.11
CA ALA A 105 9.31 14.03 19.28
C ALA A 105 9.35 12.82 20.24
N ALA A 106 9.19 11.61 19.70
CA ALA A 106 9.25 10.38 20.48
C ALA A 106 10.64 10.14 21.11
N ILE A 107 11.71 10.33 20.32
CA ILE A 107 13.11 10.23 20.77
C ILE A 107 13.39 11.27 21.86
N SER A 108 12.94 12.52 21.68
CA SER A 108 13.20 13.60 22.65
C SER A 108 12.58 13.30 24.01
N LYS A 109 11.37 12.73 24.05
CA LYS A 109 10.72 12.26 25.28
C LYS A 109 11.50 11.10 25.92
N ALA A 110 11.85 10.08 25.15
CA ALA A 110 12.61 8.94 25.65
C ALA A 110 14.01 9.34 26.19
N ILE A 111 14.71 10.24 25.49
CA ILE A 111 15.98 10.80 25.95
C ILE A 111 15.80 11.62 27.23
N SER A 112 14.72 12.37 27.35
CA SER A 112 14.40 13.10 28.59
C SER A 112 14.22 12.13 29.76
N TRP A 113 13.53 11.01 29.54
CA TRP A 113 13.40 9.94 30.54
C TRP A 113 14.77 9.35 30.91
N ILE A 114 15.65 9.04 29.94
CA ILE A 114 17.01 8.54 30.21
C ILE A 114 17.85 9.54 31.02
N LYS A 115 17.71 10.85 30.76
CA LYS A 115 18.36 11.90 31.57
C LYS A 115 17.87 11.85 33.02
N VAL A 116 16.55 11.71 33.23
CA VAL A 116 15.98 11.55 34.58
C VAL A 116 16.49 10.27 35.24
N ALA A 117 16.51 9.14 34.53
CA ALA A 117 17.02 7.87 35.03
C ALA A 117 18.49 7.94 35.46
N GLN A 118 19.30 8.80 34.82
CA GLN A 118 20.68 9.06 35.25
C GLN A 118 20.76 9.99 36.47
N ASP A 119 19.81 10.93 36.62
CA ASP A 119 19.84 11.96 37.67
C ASP A 119 19.29 11.49 39.03
N VAL A 120 18.46 10.44 39.06
CA VAL A 120 17.64 10.04 40.22
C VAL A 120 18.33 9.14 41.25
N TYR A 121 19.36 8.38 40.88
CA TYR A 121 20.00 7.48 41.84
C TYR A 121 21.23 8.11 42.50
N VAL A 122 21.11 8.36 43.80
CA VAL A 122 22.20 8.83 44.67
C VAL A 122 22.26 7.93 45.90
N ASP A 123 22.87 6.75 45.77
CA ASP A 123 23.39 6.02 46.93
C ASP A 123 24.91 5.81 46.78
N GLY A 124 25.63 6.93 46.86
CA GLY A 124 27.08 7.07 46.71
C GLY A 124 27.44 8.47 46.22
N ILE A 125 28.60 9.01 46.60
CA ILE A 125 28.87 10.46 46.50
C ILE A 125 29.08 11.02 45.07
N ASP A 126 29.11 10.23 43.98
CA ASP A 126 29.14 10.77 42.59
C ASP A 126 28.66 9.72 41.52
N ALA A 127 27.41 9.24 41.57
CA ALA A 127 26.86 8.27 40.59
C ALA A 127 26.51 8.94 39.24
N THR A 128 26.79 8.27 38.13
CA THR A 128 26.58 8.77 36.75
C THR A 128 26.28 7.65 35.75
N GLY A 129 25.77 6.50 36.22
CA GLY A 129 25.18 5.46 35.39
C GLY A 129 23.65 5.64 35.26
N VAL A 130 22.97 4.69 34.61
CA VAL A 130 21.52 4.72 34.43
C VAL A 130 20.84 3.84 35.48
N ALA A 131 19.84 4.35 36.18
CA ALA A 131 19.08 3.61 37.19
C ALA A 131 18.44 2.33 36.63
N ASN A 132 18.26 1.30 37.46
CA ASN A 132 17.80 -0.02 37.00
C ASN A 132 16.35 -0.02 36.46
N HIS A 133 15.39 0.57 37.17
CA HIS A 133 14.02 0.79 36.66
C HIS A 133 13.25 1.80 37.52
N TYR A 134 12.12 2.27 36.99
CA TYR A 134 11.08 2.96 37.76
C TYR A 134 9.91 1.99 38.07
N SER A 135 9.46 1.95 39.33
CA SER A 135 8.34 1.10 39.75
C SER A 135 6.98 1.79 39.54
N TYR A 136 6.11 1.24 38.70
CA TYR A 136 4.79 1.79 38.35
C TYR A 136 3.70 1.47 39.41
N PRO A 137 2.63 2.28 39.59
CA PRO A 137 2.34 3.60 38.98
C PRO A 137 2.95 4.79 39.71
N SER A 138 3.39 4.63 40.96
CA SER A 138 3.82 5.74 41.82
C SER A 138 5.00 5.36 42.73
N GLY A 139 5.77 4.34 42.34
CA GLY A 139 6.84 3.76 43.14
C GLY A 139 8.16 4.52 43.03
N PRO A 140 9.17 4.15 43.83
CA PRO A 140 10.51 4.73 43.74
C PRO A 140 11.24 4.25 42.48
N TRP A 141 12.24 5.01 42.06
CA TRP A 141 13.33 4.46 41.25
C TRP A 141 14.06 3.40 42.07
N SER A 142 14.25 2.23 41.49
CA SER A 142 14.70 1.03 42.19
C SER A 142 16.06 0.57 41.70
N GLY A 143 16.87 0.02 42.62
CA GLY A 143 18.18 -0.60 42.35
C GLY A 143 19.35 0.38 42.20
N PRO A 144 20.62 -0.09 42.34
CA PRO A 144 21.78 0.70 41.94
C PRO A 144 21.82 0.94 40.43
N ASP A 145 22.56 1.97 39.99
CA ASP A 145 22.87 2.18 38.56
C ASP A 145 23.32 0.87 37.91
N TYR A 146 22.66 0.50 36.82
CA TYR A 146 22.81 -0.81 36.22
C TYR A 146 23.96 -0.78 35.20
N GLN A 147 25.07 -1.46 35.53
CA GLN A 147 26.34 -1.37 34.79
C GLN A 147 26.21 -1.84 33.34
N GLU A 148 25.56 -2.99 33.14
CA GLU A 148 25.26 -3.57 31.83
C GLU A 148 24.53 -2.57 30.93
N VAL A 149 23.40 -2.05 31.43
CA VAL A 149 22.53 -1.13 30.68
C VAL A 149 23.25 0.15 30.34
N THR A 150 24.01 0.69 31.30
CA THR A 150 24.79 1.90 31.09
C THR A 150 25.79 1.70 29.95
N GLY A 151 26.42 0.52 29.87
CA GLY A 151 27.34 0.14 28.80
C GLY A 151 26.75 0.34 27.40
N TYR A 152 25.66 -0.36 27.08
CA TYR A 152 25.04 -0.24 25.76
C TYR A 152 24.16 0.99 25.57
N THR A 153 23.91 1.80 26.61
CA THR A 153 23.22 3.10 26.48
C THR A 153 24.16 4.21 26.02
N ILE A 154 25.46 4.12 26.30
CA ILE A 154 26.47 5.11 25.88
C ILE A 154 26.43 5.36 24.35
N PRO A 155 26.39 4.34 23.48
CA PRO A 155 26.27 4.55 22.04
C PRO A 155 25.02 5.33 21.64
N THR A 156 23.86 4.95 22.16
CA THR A 156 22.59 5.66 21.95
C THR A 156 22.70 7.14 22.30
N VAL A 157 23.29 7.48 23.45
CA VAL A 157 23.43 8.87 23.89
C VAL A 157 24.39 9.67 23.00
N PHE A 158 25.47 9.05 22.50
CA PHE A 158 26.37 9.70 21.53
C PHE A 158 25.70 9.89 20.16
N ASP A 159 24.94 8.92 19.66
CA ASP A 159 24.18 9.06 18.42
C ASP A 159 23.17 10.21 18.52
N GLN A 160 22.47 10.32 19.65
CA GLN A 160 21.54 11.44 19.88
C GLN A 160 22.25 12.78 20.13
N TYR A 161 23.47 12.79 20.68
CA TYR A 161 24.29 14.01 20.70
C TYR A 161 24.55 14.53 19.27
N HIS A 162 24.92 13.65 18.34
CA HIS A 162 25.16 14.05 16.95
C HIS A 162 23.86 14.41 16.23
N SER A 163 22.77 13.72 16.52
CA SER A 163 21.47 13.98 15.89
C SER A 163 20.77 15.24 16.38
N LEU A 164 20.83 15.53 17.69
CA LEU A 164 20.11 16.65 18.32
C LEU A 164 21.00 17.87 18.58
N GLU A 165 22.31 17.76 18.32
CA GLU A 165 23.32 18.77 18.65
C GLU A 165 23.34 19.20 20.14
N ASP A 166 22.84 18.35 21.05
CA ASP A 166 22.76 18.63 22.48
C ASP A 166 24.07 18.28 23.20
N ALA A 167 24.92 19.28 23.42
CA ALA A 167 26.17 19.14 24.15
C ALA A 167 26.01 18.56 25.58
N ASN A 168 24.82 18.64 26.19
CA ASN A 168 24.54 17.98 27.47
C ASN A 168 24.61 16.46 27.35
N LEU A 169 24.15 15.89 26.24
CA LEU A 169 24.20 14.44 25.98
C LEU A 169 25.63 13.93 25.89
N ARG A 170 26.52 14.64 25.18
CA ARG A 170 27.95 14.30 25.12
C ARG A 170 28.56 14.25 26.52
N SER A 171 28.29 15.26 27.34
CA SER A 171 28.78 15.30 28.73
C SER A 171 28.27 14.11 29.53
N ARG A 172 26.99 13.74 29.38
CA ARG A 172 26.37 12.60 30.08
C ARG A 172 26.96 11.26 29.66
N ALA A 173 27.20 11.04 28.36
CA ALA A 173 27.83 9.81 27.86
C ALA A 173 29.27 9.65 28.37
N ILE A 174 30.03 10.75 28.46
CA ILE A 174 31.37 10.75 29.08
C ILE A 174 31.28 10.40 30.56
N GLN A 175 30.30 10.95 31.30
CA GLN A 175 30.10 10.65 32.71
C GLN A 175 29.70 9.17 32.95
N MET A 176 28.89 8.58 32.07
CA MET A 176 28.58 7.15 32.08
C MET A 176 29.84 6.31 31.89
N SER A 177 30.68 6.70 30.92
CA SER A 177 31.94 6.00 30.61
C SER A 177 32.95 6.09 31.76
N ASP A 178 33.15 7.29 32.32
CA ASP A 178 34.00 7.53 33.49
C ASP A 178 33.52 6.70 34.70
N TRP A 179 32.22 6.57 34.88
CA TRP A 179 31.65 5.74 35.95
C TRP A 179 31.89 4.25 35.72
N LEU A 180 31.69 3.73 34.52
CA LEU A 180 31.98 2.32 34.22
C LEU A 180 33.44 1.98 34.48
N VAL A 181 34.39 2.81 34.07
CA VAL A 181 35.82 2.58 34.39
C VAL A 181 36.08 2.57 35.90
N ARG A 182 35.43 3.46 36.67
CA ARG A 182 35.55 3.46 38.14
C ARG A 182 34.98 2.18 38.79
N MET A 183 33.98 1.56 38.16
CA MET A 183 33.30 0.38 38.67
C MET A 183 33.95 -0.95 38.25
N GLN A 184 34.95 -0.91 37.37
CA GLN A 184 35.62 -2.12 36.87
C GLN A 184 36.28 -2.91 38.01
N ASN A 185 36.06 -4.22 38.05
CA ASN A 185 36.72 -5.10 38.99
C ASN A 185 38.19 -5.32 38.64
N ALA A 186 38.98 -5.79 39.61
CA ALA A 186 40.41 -6.07 39.42
C ALA A 186 40.71 -7.18 38.38
N ASP A 187 39.71 -7.99 38.02
CA ASP A 187 39.79 -9.00 36.96
C ASP A 187 39.30 -8.50 35.59
N GLY A 188 39.00 -7.19 35.47
CA GLY A 188 38.56 -6.55 34.23
C GLY A 188 37.05 -6.56 34.00
N THR A 189 36.25 -7.18 34.88
CA THR A 189 34.82 -7.42 34.67
C THR A 189 33.89 -6.41 35.34
N TRP A 190 32.62 -6.41 34.94
CA TRP A 190 31.50 -5.72 35.62
C TRP A 190 30.49 -6.74 36.13
N GLU A 191 30.07 -6.59 37.40
CA GLU A 191 29.20 -7.54 38.13
C GLU A 191 29.66 -9.02 38.09
N VAL A 192 30.89 -9.26 37.63
CA VAL A 192 31.49 -10.55 37.34
C VAL A 192 30.70 -11.44 36.37
N SER A 193 29.88 -10.82 35.51
CA SER A 193 29.06 -11.47 34.48
C SER A 193 29.73 -11.39 33.11
N ILE A 194 29.70 -12.49 32.36
CA ILE A 194 30.24 -12.58 30.99
C ILE A 194 29.48 -11.64 30.06
N TYR A 195 28.15 -11.71 30.10
CA TYR A 195 27.29 -10.90 29.26
C TYR A 195 27.44 -9.41 29.57
N ASN A 196 27.40 -9.03 30.84
CA ASN A 196 27.45 -7.63 31.23
C ASN A 196 28.79 -7.00 30.84
N THR A 197 29.87 -7.77 30.92
CA THR A 197 31.22 -7.31 30.63
C THR A 197 31.37 -6.81 29.19
N GLY A 198 30.91 -7.53 28.17
CA GLY A 198 31.06 -7.03 26.80
C GLY A 198 29.99 -6.03 26.35
N GLN A 199 28.84 -5.93 27.03
CA GLN A 199 27.93 -4.79 26.85
C GLN A 199 28.61 -3.48 27.29
N VAL A 200 29.44 -3.54 28.34
CA VAL A 200 30.28 -2.41 28.75
C VAL A 200 31.43 -2.15 27.76
N ILE A 201 32.06 -3.19 27.20
CA ILE A 201 33.07 -3.03 26.13
C ILE A 201 32.50 -2.19 24.98
N ASP A 202 31.25 -2.46 24.56
CA ASP A 202 30.61 -1.75 23.46
C ASP A 202 30.52 -0.23 23.69
N GLY A 203 30.08 0.16 24.89
CA GLY A 203 30.00 1.56 25.31
C GLY A 203 31.37 2.23 25.42
N LEU A 204 32.34 1.56 26.03
CA LEU A 204 33.70 2.08 26.18
C LEU A 204 34.41 2.26 24.83
N LEU A 205 34.20 1.34 23.88
CA LEU A 205 34.73 1.47 22.52
C LEU A 205 34.10 2.65 21.78
N ARG A 206 32.80 2.87 21.94
CA ARG A 206 32.17 4.06 21.36
C ARG A 206 32.72 5.35 21.98
N ALA A 207 32.85 5.41 23.30
CA ALA A 207 33.45 6.55 23.97
C ALA A 207 34.91 6.79 23.55
N TYR A 208 35.69 5.72 23.34
CA TYR A 208 37.04 5.80 22.78
C TYR A 208 37.02 6.44 21.38
N ASP A 209 36.19 5.93 20.47
CA ASP A 209 36.10 6.42 19.08
C ASP A 209 35.76 7.92 19.03
N GLU A 210 34.89 8.40 19.91
CA GLU A 210 34.47 9.81 20.01
C GLU A 210 35.55 10.74 20.58
N LEU A 211 36.35 10.27 21.54
CA LEU A 211 37.30 11.12 22.26
C LEU A 211 38.73 11.05 21.69
N ILE A 212 39.11 9.96 21.02
CA ILE A 212 40.48 9.81 20.49
C ILE A 212 40.80 10.83 19.39
N ILE A 213 39.78 11.31 18.69
CA ILE A 213 39.89 12.33 17.64
C ILE A 213 39.90 13.76 18.19
N SER A 214 39.70 13.95 19.50
CA SER A 214 39.65 15.28 20.13
C SER A 214 41.00 15.99 20.10
N GLU A 215 40.98 17.32 19.94
CA GLU A 215 42.17 18.17 20.08
C GLU A 215 42.56 18.36 21.56
N ASP A 216 41.66 18.08 22.51
CA ASP A 216 41.93 18.14 23.94
C ASP A 216 42.78 16.93 24.39
N GLU A 217 43.90 17.20 25.05
CA GLU A 217 44.82 16.17 25.56
C GLU A 217 44.21 15.36 26.69
N ASP A 218 43.37 15.97 27.54
CA ASP A 218 42.71 15.29 28.65
C ASP A 218 41.64 14.31 28.12
N GLU A 219 40.92 14.68 27.05
CA GLU A 219 39.96 13.78 26.41
C GLU A 219 40.64 12.60 25.71
N ARG A 220 41.76 12.83 25.01
CA ARG A 220 42.55 11.73 24.43
C ARG A 220 43.11 10.80 25.51
N ALA A 221 43.51 11.34 26.66
CA ALA A 221 43.95 10.54 27.80
C ALA A 221 42.81 9.67 28.36
N LYS A 222 41.58 10.21 28.45
CA LYS A 222 40.39 9.42 28.80
C LYS A 222 40.12 8.31 27.80
N ALA A 223 40.17 8.61 26.50
CA ALA A 223 39.98 7.61 25.45
C ALA A 223 40.95 6.43 25.62
N ALA A 224 42.24 6.70 25.85
CA ALA A 224 43.22 5.66 26.13
C ALA A 224 42.87 4.81 27.37
N GLY A 225 42.32 5.44 28.42
CA GLY A 225 41.81 4.74 29.60
C GLY A 225 40.62 3.82 29.28
N TYR A 226 39.68 4.28 28.45
CA TYR A 226 38.53 3.47 28.02
C TYR A 226 38.96 2.24 27.22
N LEU A 227 39.88 2.41 26.27
CA LEU A 227 40.43 1.29 25.49
C LEU A 227 41.20 0.30 26.38
N SER A 228 41.93 0.80 27.38
CA SER A 228 42.63 -0.06 28.35
C SER A 228 41.64 -0.92 29.15
N ALA A 229 40.59 -0.31 29.70
CA ALA A 229 39.54 -1.01 30.44
C ALA A 229 38.84 -2.07 29.56
N ALA A 230 38.50 -1.72 28.32
CA ALA A 230 37.92 -2.66 27.36
C ALA A 230 38.87 -3.82 27.01
N THR A 231 40.17 -3.56 26.93
CA THR A 231 41.20 -4.59 26.68
C THR A 231 41.29 -5.58 27.83
N GLU A 232 41.33 -5.11 29.08
CA GLU A 232 41.36 -5.97 30.27
C GLU A 232 40.11 -6.87 30.34
N ALA A 233 38.95 -6.32 29.98
CA ALA A 233 37.70 -7.05 29.88
C ALA A 233 37.72 -8.12 28.76
N GLY A 234 38.24 -7.77 27.57
CA GLY A 234 38.41 -8.71 26.47
C GLY A 234 39.36 -9.86 26.79
N ASP A 235 40.50 -9.56 27.43
CA ASP A 235 41.46 -10.57 27.89
C ASP A 235 40.81 -11.55 28.88
N PHE A 236 39.97 -11.06 29.78
CA PHE A 236 39.18 -11.90 30.68
C PHE A 236 38.23 -12.83 29.91
N LEU A 237 37.47 -12.31 28.94
CA LEU A 237 36.51 -13.09 28.14
C LEU A 237 37.22 -14.22 27.37
N VAL A 238 38.37 -13.93 26.74
CA VAL A 238 39.21 -14.93 26.08
C VAL A 238 39.69 -15.99 27.08
N SER A 239 40.15 -15.56 28.26
CA SER A 239 40.73 -16.49 29.25
C SER A 239 39.73 -17.46 29.90
N THR A 240 38.44 -17.18 29.78
CA THR A 240 37.35 -17.94 30.43
C THR A 240 36.45 -18.69 29.45
N GLN A 241 36.75 -18.61 28.15
CA GLN A 241 36.07 -19.38 27.11
C GLN A 241 36.49 -20.85 27.18
N GLU A 242 35.53 -21.74 27.02
CA GLU A 242 35.76 -23.18 26.99
C GLU A 242 36.26 -23.61 25.60
N ALA A 243 36.87 -24.80 25.51
CA ALA A 243 37.48 -25.30 24.28
C ALA A 243 36.47 -25.57 23.13
N ASP A 244 35.18 -25.58 23.41
CA ASP A 244 34.12 -25.70 22.40
C ASP A 244 33.62 -24.34 21.89
N GLY A 245 34.25 -23.24 22.32
CA GLY A 245 33.87 -21.87 21.98
C GLY A 245 32.76 -21.30 22.86
N SER A 246 32.11 -22.10 23.70
CA SER A 246 31.08 -21.61 24.61
C SER A 246 31.67 -20.97 25.86
N TRP A 247 30.94 -20.04 26.45
CA TRP A 247 31.15 -19.67 27.85
C TRP A 247 30.18 -20.45 28.70
N ASN A 248 30.68 -21.49 29.38
CA ASN A 248 29.90 -22.40 30.21
C ASN A 248 30.52 -22.57 31.59
N ASN A 249 30.56 -21.47 32.35
CA ASN A 249 31.13 -21.45 33.69
C ASN A 249 30.21 -20.72 34.68
N ALA A 250 30.60 -20.67 35.96
CA ALA A 250 29.77 -20.09 37.02
C ALA A 250 29.52 -18.57 36.88
N ARG A 251 30.17 -17.90 35.92
CA ARG A 251 29.99 -16.47 35.60
C ARG A 251 28.93 -16.22 34.52
N CYS A 252 28.36 -17.27 33.93
CA CYS A 252 27.22 -17.15 33.03
C CYS A 252 25.96 -16.81 33.82
N PHE A 253 25.11 -15.94 33.27
CA PHE A 253 23.83 -15.62 33.86
C PHE A 253 23.01 -16.90 34.07
N ASN A 254 22.49 -17.12 35.27
CA ASN A 254 21.80 -18.37 35.68
C ASN A 254 22.61 -19.69 35.51
N GLY A 255 23.93 -19.61 35.29
CA GLY A 255 24.84 -20.76 35.36
C GLY A 255 24.78 -21.74 34.19
N PHE A 256 24.34 -21.31 33.00
CA PHE A 256 24.36 -22.11 31.77
C PHE A 256 24.71 -21.23 30.55
N PRO A 257 25.18 -21.81 29.43
CA PRO A 257 25.59 -21.03 28.26
C PRO A 257 24.38 -20.60 27.42
N HIS A 258 24.45 -19.42 26.81
CA HIS A 258 23.32 -18.80 26.10
C HIS A 258 23.63 -18.53 24.63
N ALA A 259 22.66 -18.77 23.75
CA ALA A 259 22.77 -18.44 22.32
C ALA A 259 22.91 -16.92 22.09
N TYR A 260 22.26 -16.10 22.92
CA TYR A 260 22.38 -14.64 22.84
C TYR A 260 23.77 -14.09 23.22
N HIS A 261 24.73 -14.94 23.59
CA HIS A 261 26.13 -14.52 23.70
C HIS A 261 26.73 -14.05 22.36
N SER A 262 26.05 -14.25 21.22
CA SER A 262 26.41 -13.58 19.96
C SER A 262 26.43 -12.05 20.09
N ARG A 263 25.66 -11.48 21.02
CA ARG A 263 25.69 -10.03 21.31
C ARG A 263 27.00 -9.59 21.98
N MET A 264 27.81 -10.52 22.45
CA MET A 264 29.15 -10.31 23.01
C MET A 264 30.24 -10.39 21.96
N ASP A 265 30.04 -11.26 20.99
CA ASP A 265 30.92 -11.44 19.83
C ASP A 265 31.07 -10.13 19.05
N TRP A 266 29.97 -9.38 18.89
CA TRP A 266 30.01 -8.11 18.18
C TRP A 266 30.98 -7.07 18.83
N PRO A 267 30.86 -6.71 20.13
CA PRO A 267 31.83 -5.85 20.81
C PRO A 267 33.27 -6.40 20.80
N MET A 268 33.46 -7.73 20.87
CA MET A 268 34.79 -8.36 20.81
C MET A 268 35.45 -8.19 19.44
N LEU A 269 34.68 -8.29 18.35
CA LEU A 269 35.15 -7.97 17.00
C LEU A 269 35.48 -6.49 16.86
N ARG A 270 34.67 -5.60 17.44
CA ARG A 270 35.00 -4.17 17.47
C ARG A 270 36.31 -3.93 18.22
N LEU A 271 36.53 -4.59 19.36
CA LEU A 271 37.78 -4.49 20.13
C LEU A 271 38.98 -5.00 19.33
N TRP A 272 38.82 -6.11 18.60
CA TRP A 272 39.84 -6.61 17.66
C TRP A 272 40.22 -5.56 16.63
N GLN A 273 39.26 -4.88 15.98
CA GLN A 273 39.55 -3.83 14.99
C GLN A 273 40.37 -2.66 15.57
N ARG A 274 40.19 -2.31 16.86
CA ARG A 274 40.94 -1.20 17.50
C ARG A 274 42.31 -1.64 18.02
N THR A 275 42.48 -2.91 18.40
CA THR A 275 43.70 -3.40 19.07
C THR A 275 44.61 -4.22 18.16
N GLY A 276 44.07 -4.83 17.09
CA GLY A 276 44.77 -5.80 16.26
C GLY A 276 45.11 -7.12 16.97
N ASN A 277 44.46 -7.43 18.10
CA ASN A 277 44.73 -8.66 18.86
C ASN A 277 43.85 -9.82 18.36
N ASP A 278 44.43 -10.72 17.55
CA ASP A 278 43.73 -11.85 16.93
C ASP A 278 43.14 -12.87 17.93
N ALA A 279 43.51 -12.81 19.20
CA ALA A 279 42.88 -13.62 20.24
C ALA A 279 41.37 -13.32 20.36
N TYR A 280 40.98 -12.05 20.18
CA TYR A 280 39.57 -11.64 20.23
C TYR A 280 38.78 -12.15 19.02
N LEU A 281 39.37 -12.07 17.82
CA LEU A 281 38.78 -12.63 16.60
C LEU A 281 38.61 -14.15 16.73
N THR A 282 39.63 -14.85 17.24
CA THR A 282 39.60 -16.30 17.41
C THR A 282 38.49 -16.71 18.38
N ALA A 283 38.43 -16.08 19.55
CA ALA A 283 37.41 -16.36 20.56
C ALA A 283 36.00 -16.12 20.02
N THR A 284 35.79 -15.00 19.32
CA THR A 284 34.51 -14.67 18.69
C THR A 284 34.08 -15.73 17.67
N VAL A 285 34.96 -16.10 16.74
CA VAL A 285 34.64 -17.08 15.69
C VAL A 285 34.29 -18.44 16.28
N GLU A 286 35.00 -18.87 17.33
CA GLU A 286 34.69 -20.11 18.04
C GLU A 286 33.31 -20.07 18.72
N ASN A 287 32.93 -18.93 19.32
CA ASN A 287 31.59 -18.77 19.91
C ASN A 287 30.48 -18.77 18.85
N LEU A 288 30.65 -18.03 17.75
CA LEU A 288 29.70 -18.01 16.63
C LEU A 288 29.48 -19.40 16.03
N TYR A 289 30.54 -20.21 15.89
CA TYR A 289 30.41 -21.61 15.47
C TYR A 289 29.56 -22.43 16.44
N TRP A 290 29.78 -22.26 17.74
CA TRP A 290 28.99 -22.93 18.76
C TRP A 290 27.52 -22.49 18.71
N ILE A 291 27.24 -21.19 18.59
CA ILE A 291 25.86 -20.64 18.53
C ILE A 291 25.12 -21.15 17.30
N LEU A 292 25.72 -21.08 16.11
CA LEU A 292 25.10 -21.60 14.88
C LEU A 292 24.77 -23.09 14.97
N SER A 293 25.51 -23.86 15.76
CA SER A 293 25.21 -25.27 16.01
C SER A 293 23.96 -25.51 16.86
N LEU A 294 23.44 -24.47 17.54
CA LEU A 294 22.23 -24.51 18.35
C LEU A 294 20.96 -24.19 17.55
N GLU A 295 21.09 -23.74 16.31
CA GLU A 295 19.95 -23.44 15.44
C GLU A 295 19.20 -24.74 15.10
N GLU A 296 17.90 -24.78 15.37
CA GLU A 296 17.07 -25.95 15.10
C GLU A 296 16.65 -25.96 13.62
N ASN A 297 17.03 -26.99 12.88
CA ASN A 297 16.58 -27.26 11.51
C ASN A 297 16.69 -26.07 10.53
N ASN A 298 17.64 -25.14 10.74
CA ASN A 298 17.77 -23.89 9.99
C ASN A 298 16.46 -23.08 9.98
N THR A 299 15.77 -22.97 11.11
CA THR A 299 14.50 -22.23 11.26
C THR A 299 14.68 -20.81 11.77
N GLY A 300 15.91 -20.39 12.09
CA GLY A 300 16.19 -19.18 12.87
C GLY A 300 15.88 -19.32 14.36
N TRP A 301 15.37 -20.45 14.83
CA TRP A 301 15.12 -20.68 16.26
C TRP A 301 16.33 -21.34 16.91
N PHE A 302 16.77 -20.81 18.05
CA PHE A 302 17.99 -21.27 18.73
C PHE A 302 17.68 -21.92 20.07
N ASN A 303 18.22 -23.12 20.27
CA ASN A 303 18.22 -23.74 21.58
C ASN A 303 19.16 -22.96 22.53
N ASN A 304 18.93 -23.07 23.85
CA ASN A 304 19.64 -22.30 24.88
C ASN A 304 19.52 -20.78 24.72
N ASN A 305 18.41 -20.28 24.18
CA ASN A 305 18.19 -18.85 24.01
C ASN A 305 17.26 -18.22 25.07
N GLY A 306 16.98 -18.92 26.18
CA GLY A 306 16.17 -18.38 27.28
C GLY A 306 17.04 -17.70 28.35
N LEU A 307 16.53 -16.68 29.04
CA LEU A 307 17.26 -16.05 30.17
C LEU A 307 17.42 -17.01 31.36
N GLN A 308 16.57 -18.04 31.45
CA GLN A 308 16.61 -19.11 32.44
C GLN A 308 16.31 -20.46 31.77
N LEU A 309 16.76 -21.57 32.37
CA LEU A 309 16.60 -22.92 31.78
C LEU A 309 15.14 -23.27 31.45
N SER A 310 14.18 -22.79 32.25
CA SER A 310 12.74 -23.00 32.03
C SER A 310 12.18 -22.23 30.83
N GLN A 311 12.93 -21.27 30.28
CA GLN A 311 12.59 -20.51 29.08
C GLN A 311 13.29 -21.06 27.84
N ASN A 312 14.20 -22.04 27.92
CA ASN A 312 14.89 -22.56 26.73
C ASN A 312 13.97 -23.23 25.72
N THR A 313 12.79 -23.72 26.15
CA THR A 313 11.78 -24.26 25.23
C THR A 313 10.89 -23.18 24.62
N ARG A 314 10.92 -21.96 25.17
CA ARG A 314 10.08 -20.81 24.78
C ARG A 314 10.79 -19.48 25.09
N PRO A 315 11.90 -19.16 24.39
CA PRO A 315 12.65 -17.94 24.67
C PRO A 315 11.78 -16.70 24.43
N ILE A 316 12.01 -15.69 25.26
CA ILE A 316 11.32 -14.39 25.14
C ILE A 316 11.93 -13.60 23.99
N THR A 317 11.15 -12.74 23.35
CA THR A 317 11.61 -11.94 22.20
C THR A 317 12.84 -11.09 22.52
N HIS A 318 13.02 -10.68 23.77
CA HIS A 318 14.24 -9.98 24.20
C HIS A 318 15.53 -10.80 23.99
N ALA A 319 15.52 -12.08 24.37
CA ALA A 319 16.68 -12.95 24.19
C ALA A 319 16.86 -13.37 22.72
N ILE A 320 15.75 -13.52 21.99
CA ILE A 320 15.76 -13.72 20.53
C ILE A 320 16.40 -12.51 19.82
N GLY A 321 16.01 -11.29 20.19
CA GLY A 321 16.53 -10.04 19.64
C GLY A 321 18.03 -9.91 19.85
N TYR A 322 18.54 -10.19 21.06
CA TYR A 322 19.98 -10.20 21.31
C TYR A 322 20.74 -11.19 20.43
N CYS A 323 20.21 -12.41 20.28
CA CYS A 323 20.83 -13.43 19.45
C CYS A 323 20.93 -12.98 17.98
N ALA A 324 19.81 -12.49 17.43
CA ALA A 324 19.71 -12.04 16.05
C ALA A 324 20.61 -10.82 15.76
N GLU A 325 20.55 -9.79 16.61
CA GLU A 325 21.37 -8.58 16.47
C GLU A 325 22.86 -8.91 16.54
N GLY A 326 23.27 -9.75 17.51
CA GLY A 326 24.65 -10.17 17.68
C GLY A 326 25.20 -10.95 16.49
N LEU A 327 24.41 -11.87 15.92
CA LEU A 327 24.77 -12.64 14.73
C LEU A 327 24.87 -11.72 13.50
N LEU A 328 23.91 -10.81 13.31
CA LEU A 328 23.88 -9.88 12.18
C LEU A 328 25.12 -8.98 12.19
N GLU A 329 25.36 -8.24 13.27
CA GLU A 329 26.46 -7.28 13.34
C GLU A 329 27.84 -7.96 13.29
N SER A 330 27.99 -9.12 13.94
CA SER A 330 29.23 -9.90 13.85
C SER A 330 29.47 -10.40 12.43
N GLY A 331 28.44 -10.93 11.77
CA GLY A 331 28.53 -11.39 10.37
C GLY A 331 28.92 -10.26 9.42
N LEU A 332 28.32 -9.09 9.57
CA LEU A 332 28.62 -7.91 8.74
C LEU A 332 30.07 -7.41 8.92
N ILE A 333 30.56 -7.35 10.16
CA ILE A 333 31.97 -6.97 10.41
C ILE A 333 32.91 -7.99 9.76
N LEU A 334 32.67 -9.29 9.97
CA LEU A 334 33.52 -10.35 9.41
C LEU A 334 33.51 -10.35 7.86
N LEU A 335 32.35 -10.09 7.23
CA LEU A 335 32.24 -9.92 5.79
C LEU A 335 33.11 -8.75 5.29
N SER A 336 33.11 -7.62 6.01
CA SER A 336 33.88 -6.44 5.62
C SER A 336 35.41 -6.63 5.71
N GLU A 337 35.86 -7.50 6.62
CA GLU A 337 37.28 -7.74 6.89
C GLU A 337 37.85 -8.96 6.13
N ALA A 338 36.98 -9.78 5.53
CA ALA A 338 37.36 -10.94 4.74
C ALA A 338 38.05 -10.53 3.42
N THR A 339 39.37 -10.33 3.45
CA THR A 339 40.19 -10.06 2.26
C THR A 339 40.94 -11.30 1.76
N GLY A 340 40.69 -11.70 0.50
CA GLY A 340 41.31 -12.90 -0.11
C GLY A 340 40.67 -14.22 0.35
N ALA A 341 41.08 -15.34 -0.26
CA ALA A 341 40.47 -16.68 -0.19
C ALA A 341 40.53 -17.38 1.19
N ASN A 342 40.15 -16.70 2.29
CA ASN A 342 39.86 -17.33 3.57
C ASN A 342 38.41 -17.82 3.58
N ASP A 343 38.16 -18.93 2.90
CA ASP A 343 36.84 -19.53 2.73
C ASP A 343 36.12 -19.75 4.08
N THR A 344 36.86 -19.99 5.16
CA THR A 344 36.30 -20.27 6.49
C THR A 344 35.70 -19.04 7.15
N LEU A 345 36.41 -17.90 7.16
CA LEU A 345 35.88 -16.63 7.71
C LEU A 345 34.69 -16.12 6.90
N LEU A 346 34.75 -16.25 5.57
CA LEU A 346 33.64 -15.87 4.70
C LEU A 346 32.39 -16.75 4.97
N THR A 347 32.59 -18.05 5.17
CA THR A 347 31.50 -19.00 5.44
C THR A 347 30.83 -18.72 6.78
N ILE A 348 31.59 -18.53 7.86
CA ILE A 348 30.99 -18.23 9.17
C ILE A 348 30.25 -16.88 9.13
N ALA A 349 30.81 -15.88 8.46
CA ALA A 349 30.20 -14.56 8.34
C ALA A 349 28.86 -14.62 7.60
N ALA A 350 28.81 -15.30 6.45
CA ALA A 350 27.58 -15.53 5.71
C ALA A 350 26.54 -16.31 6.52
N ASN A 351 26.95 -17.39 7.19
CA ASN A 351 26.05 -18.19 8.01
C ASN A 351 25.42 -17.39 9.16
N CYS A 352 26.17 -16.45 9.76
CA CYS A 352 25.64 -15.57 10.81
C CYS A 352 24.57 -14.62 10.27
N VAL A 353 24.84 -13.98 9.13
CA VAL A 353 23.86 -13.10 8.47
C VAL A 353 22.61 -13.89 8.06
N ASP A 354 22.79 -15.08 7.47
CA ASP A 354 21.68 -15.93 7.05
C ASP A 354 20.83 -16.39 8.24
N ALA A 355 21.45 -16.75 9.36
CA ALA A 355 20.76 -17.16 10.57
C ALA A 355 19.98 -16.01 11.24
N ALA A 356 20.57 -14.82 11.31
CA ALA A 356 19.87 -13.63 11.78
C ALA A 356 18.69 -13.28 10.85
N THR A 357 18.88 -13.39 9.53
CA THR A 357 17.83 -13.17 8.51
C THR A 357 16.67 -14.15 8.70
N ARG A 358 16.94 -15.45 8.91
CA ARG A 358 15.87 -16.44 9.19
C ARG A 358 15.09 -16.13 10.47
N THR A 359 15.79 -15.68 11.52
CA THR A 359 15.15 -15.25 12.78
C THR A 359 14.22 -14.05 12.53
N ALA A 360 14.72 -13.07 11.77
CA ALA A 360 13.97 -11.88 11.39
C ALA A 360 12.74 -12.21 10.53
N ASP A 361 12.88 -13.11 9.54
CA ASP A 361 11.81 -13.56 8.66
C ASP A 361 10.71 -14.33 9.41
N ALA A 362 11.10 -15.17 10.38
CA ALA A 362 10.13 -15.90 11.19
C ALA A 362 9.26 -14.95 12.02
N LEU A 363 9.85 -13.88 12.56
CA LEU A 363 9.13 -12.87 13.33
C LEU A 363 8.35 -11.87 12.46
N LEU A 364 8.68 -11.69 11.18
CA LEU A 364 7.81 -10.95 10.24
C LEU A 364 6.40 -11.57 10.21
N GLY A 365 6.32 -12.90 10.20
CA GLY A 365 5.06 -13.63 10.22
C GLY A 365 4.27 -13.52 11.53
N GLN A 366 4.83 -12.89 12.56
CA GLN A 366 4.20 -12.73 13.88
C GLN A 366 3.68 -11.30 14.12
N ILE A 367 3.88 -10.37 13.19
CA ILE A 367 3.40 -8.99 13.35
C ILE A 367 1.87 -8.94 13.17
N GLN A 368 1.17 -8.39 14.16
CA GLN A 368 -0.25 -8.14 14.16
C GLN A 368 -0.60 -6.82 13.43
N ALA A 369 -1.89 -6.61 13.17
CA ALA A 369 -2.36 -5.44 12.44
C ALA A 369 -2.04 -4.10 13.14
N ASP A 370 -2.02 -4.09 14.48
CA ASP A 370 -1.66 -2.91 15.27
C ASP A 370 -0.14 -2.65 15.30
N GLY A 371 0.68 -3.62 14.88
CA GLY A 371 2.14 -3.56 14.89
C GLY A 371 2.80 -4.33 16.03
N SER A 372 2.03 -4.82 17.00
CA SER A 372 2.52 -5.73 18.06
C SER A 372 2.88 -7.10 17.49
N PHE A 373 3.55 -7.95 18.26
CA PHE A 373 3.70 -9.36 17.94
C PHE A 373 2.48 -10.17 18.39
N THR A 374 2.36 -11.43 17.98
CA THR A 374 1.34 -12.36 18.54
C THR A 374 1.62 -12.75 20.01
N GLY A 375 2.72 -12.27 20.58
CA GLY A 375 3.13 -12.49 21.96
C GLY A 375 4.63 -12.30 22.19
N GLY A 376 5.03 -12.27 23.46
CA GLY A 376 6.40 -12.00 23.90
C GLY A 376 7.33 -13.20 23.99
N ALA A 377 6.89 -14.43 23.68
CA ALA A 377 7.70 -15.65 23.73
C ALA A 377 7.22 -16.74 22.75
N TYR A 378 8.17 -17.50 22.17
CA TYR A 378 7.89 -18.41 21.05
C TYR A 378 8.48 -19.81 21.22
N TYR A 379 7.70 -20.85 20.92
CA TYR A 379 8.18 -22.22 20.75
C TYR A 379 8.98 -22.38 19.45
N SER A 380 9.62 -23.54 19.24
CA SER A 380 10.46 -23.80 18.06
C SER A 380 9.71 -23.90 16.73
N ASP A 381 8.37 -23.96 16.77
CA ASP A 381 7.48 -23.84 15.62
C ASP A 381 6.96 -22.40 15.40
N TRP A 382 7.50 -21.43 16.14
CA TRP A 382 7.10 -20.02 16.12
C TRP A 382 5.63 -19.77 16.51
N ILE A 383 5.02 -20.67 17.26
CA ILE A 383 3.71 -20.46 17.88
C ILE A 383 3.88 -19.74 19.22
N THR A 384 3.04 -18.72 19.45
CA THR A 384 2.99 -17.92 20.69
C THR A 384 2.47 -18.75 21.88
N ASP A 385 3.09 -18.55 23.05
CA ASP A 385 2.68 -19.14 24.34
C ASP A 385 2.11 -18.10 25.30
N GLU A 386 2.55 -16.86 25.17
CA GLU A 386 2.36 -15.78 26.13
C GLU A 386 1.86 -14.54 25.38
N PRO A 387 0.58 -14.18 25.55
CA PRO A 387 -0.03 -13.10 24.77
C PRO A 387 0.46 -11.71 25.17
N ASP A 388 1.05 -11.53 26.36
CA ASP A 388 1.62 -10.22 26.71
C ASP A 388 2.87 -9.94 25.87
N GLU A 389 3.06 -8.68 25.52
CA GLU A 389 4.22 -8.23 24.78
C GLU A 389 5.47 -8.12 25.63
N CYS A 390 6.63 -8.31 25.01
CA CYS A 390 7.92 -7.96 25.58
C CYS A 390 8.51 -6.80 24.79
N LEU A 391 8.21 -5.57 25.23
CA LEU A 391 8.48 -4.33 24.49
C LEU A 391 9.97 -4.10 24.21
N THR A 392 10.85 -4.68 25.04
CA THR A 392 12.29 -4.67 24.76
C THR A 392 12.63 -5.49 23.51
N GLY A 393 12.08 -6.70 23.38
CA GLY A 393 12.29 -7.55 22.21
C GLY A 393 11.69 -6.96 20.95
N SER A 394 10.53 -6.32 21.07
CA SER A 394 9.88 -5.55 20.01
C SER A 394 10.82 -4.48 19.43
N ALA A 395 11.42 -3.64 20.29
CA ALA A 395 12.36 -2.61 19.86
C ALA A 395 13.65 -3.18 19.25
N GLN A 396 14.18 -4.28 19.80
CA GLN A 396 15.38 -4.95 19.26
C GLN A 396 15.13 -5.54 17.86
N MET A 397 13.96 -6.11 17.63
CA MET A 397 13.64 -6.66 16.31
C MET A 397 13.44 -5.56 15.26
N SER A 398 12.88 -4.41 15.64
CA SER A 398 12.87 -3.23 14.76
C SER A 398 14.28 -2.86 14.31
N ILE A 399 15.26 -2.79 15.24
CA ILE A 399 16.67 -2.52 14.92
C ILE A 399 17.22 -3.54 13.91
N VAL A 400 17.00 -4.84 14.15
CA VAL A 400 17.46 -5.91 13.25
C VAL A 400 16.86 -5.75 11.86
N TRP A 401 15.57 -5.47 11.74
CA TRP A 401 14.91 -5.22 10.46
C TRP A 401 15.42 -3.94 9.77
N SER A 402 15.59 -2.82 10.47
CA SER A 402 16.16 -1.61 9.87
C SER A 402 17.57 -1.87 9.32
N ARG A 403 18.38 -2.66 10.04
CA ARG A 403 19.73 -3.05 9.59
C ARG A 403 19.69 -3.97 8.38
N LEU A 404 18.82 -4.98 8.38
CA LEU A 404 18.63 -5.84 7.21
C LEU A 404 18.12 -5.05 6.00
N TYR A 405 17.20 -4.11 6.19
CA TYR A 405 16.74 -3.21 5.13
C TYR A 405 17.91 -2.43 4.52
N TYR A 406 18.76 -1.83 5.34
CA TYR A 406 19.94 -1.08 4.85
C TYR A 406 20.86 -1.94 3.96
N HIS A 407 21.05 -3.23 4.29
CA HIS A 407 21.95 -4.11 3.54
C HIS A 407 21.30 -4.85 2.36
N THR A 408 19.99 -5.08 2.40
CA THR A 408 19.27 -5.89 1.41
C THR A 408 18.35 -5.09 0.50
N ASN A 409 17.99 -3.86 0.90
CA ASN A 409 16.94 -3.04 0.31
C ASN A 409 15.57 -3.75 0.24
N ASN A 410 15.33 -4.75 1.10
CA ASN A 410 14.06 -5.48 1.16
C ASN A 410 13.02 -4.68 1.96
N GLN A 411 12.01 -4.17 1.26
CA GLN A 411 10.99 -3.28 1.82
C GLN A 411 10.19 -3.92 2.97
N ASN A 412 10.03 -5.25 2.98
CA ASN A 412 9.31 -5.94 4.06
C ASN A 412 9.92 -5.68 5.44
N TYR A 413 11.24 -5.51 5.51
CA TYR A 413 11.91 -5.19 6.77
C TYR A 413 11.68 -3.74 7.21
N LEU A 414 11.65 -2.79 6.27
CA LEU A 414 11.31 -1.40 6.59
C LEU A 414 9.85 -1.28 7.04
N ASP A 415 8.94 -1.98 6.37
CA ASP A 415 7.52 -1.97 6.72
C ASP A 415 7.27 -2.60 8.11
N ALA A 416 7.98 -3.68 8.42
CA ALA A 416 7.96 -4.32 9.74
C ALA A 416 8.52 -3.40 10.84
N SER A 417 9.64 -2.72 10.56
CA SER A 417 10.20 -1.71 11.47
C SER A 417 9.17 -0.61 11.77
N ARG A 418 8.53 -0.05 10.73
CA ARG A 418 7.53 1.01 10.88
C ARG A 418 6.29 0.56 11.65
N ALA A 419 5.79 -0.65 11.37
CA ALA A 419 4.67 -1.21 12.10
C ALA A 419 5.00 -1.38 13.59
N MET A 420 6.16 -1.96 13.89
CA MET A 420 6.62 -2.18 15.26
C MET A 420 6.87 -0.87 16.01
N ASN A 421 7.53 0.10 15.37
CA ASN A 421 7.80 1.39 15.98
C ASN A 421 6.53 2.21 16.21
N ARG A 422 5.52 2.13 15.32
CA ARG A 422 4.20 2.72 15.56
C ARG A 422 3.56 2.17 16.84
N TYR A 423 3.63 0.86 17.03
CA TYR A 423 3.14 0.21 18.25
C TYR A 423 3.95 0.65 19.48
N LEU A 424 5.28 0.70 19.40
CA LEU A 424 6.10 1.16 20.52
C LEU A 424 5.85 2.62 20.92
N VAL A 425 5.58 3.48 19.93
CA VAL A 425 5.19 4.88 20.17
C VAL A 425 3.83 4.96 20.85
N SER A 426 2.88 4.07 20.52
CA SER A 426 1.55 4.08 21.16
C SER A 426 1.56 3.68 22.64
N VAL A 427 2.52 2.85 23.05
CA VAL A 427 2.70 2.42 24.44
C VAL A 427 3.78 3.21 25.19
N GLN A 428 4.33 4.27 24.58
CA GLN A 428 5.27 5.17 25.25
C GLN A 428 4.57 5.92 26.39
N GLY A 429 5.20 5.95 27.58
CA GLY A 429 4.63 6.64 28.73
C GLY A 429 4.35 8.13 28.44
N ASN A 430 3.16 8.60 28.78
CA ASN A 430 2.75 10.00 28.65
C ASN A 430 2.11 10.46 29.97
N SER A 431 2.87 11.17 30.80
CA SER A 431 2.45 11.48 32.18
C SER A 431 3.08 12.77 32.70
N ALA A 432 2.46 13.41 33.67
CA ALA A 432 3.15 14.46 34.46
C ALA A 432 4.25 13.86 35.38
N ASN A 433 4.25 12.55 35.60
CA ASN A 433 5.27 11.87 36.39
C ASN A 433 6.51 11.56 35.52
N THR A 434 7.64 12.18 35.84
CA THR A 434 8.91 12.01 35.10
C THR A 434 9.51 10.60 35.19
N GLY A 435 9.03 9.75 36.10
CA GLY A 435 9.35 8.32 36.12
C GLY A 435 8.60 7.51 35.05
N ILE A 436 7.56 8.09 34.46
CA ILE A 436 6.71 7.45 33.43
C ILE A 436 6.88 8.15 32.07
N ASP A 437 6.90 9.49 32.05
CA ASP A 437 6.90 10.27 30.82
C ASP A 437 8.10 9.99 29.91
N GLY A 438 7.85 9.46 28.73
CA GLY A 438 8.84 9.09 27.72
C GLY A 438 9.44 7.70 27.86
N GLY A 439 9.24 7.02 29.00
CA GLY A 439 9.80 5.69 29.25
C GLY A 439 9.00 4.56 28.60
N ILE A 440 9.66 3.44 28.31
CA ILE A 440 9.05 2.21 27.81
C ILE A 440 8.97 1.16 28.92
N ALA A 441 7.79 0.56 29.09
CA ALA A 441 7.56 -0.51 30.05
C ALA A 441 8.30 -1.81 29.67
N GLY A 442 8.36 -2.76 30.60
CA GLY A 442 8.83 -4.11 30.28
C GLY A 442 7.90 -4.85 29.33
N SER A 443 6.63 -4.86 29.67
CA SER A 443 5.59 -5.54 28.92
C SER A 443 4.43 -4.63 28.60
N ASP A 444 3.63 -5.04 27.63
CA ASP A 444 2.27 -4.54 27.44
C ASP A 444 1.29 -5.72 27.51
N PRO A 445 0.30 -5.73 28.43
CA PRO A 445 0.04 -4.72 29.44
C PRO A 445 1.21 -4.57 30.44
N ILE A 446 1.32 -3.41 31.10
CA ILE A 446 2.44 -3.09 32.02
C ILE A 446 2.60 -4.06 33.18
N ASN A 447 1.53 -4.78 33.55
CA ASN A 447 1.56 -5.82 34.60
C ASN A 447 1.84 -7.24 34.07
N GLY A 448 2.16 -7.37 32.78
CA GLY A 448 2.44 -8.62 32.09
C GLY A 448 3.71 -9.34 32.56
N PHE A 449 4.03 -10.47 31.92
CA PHE A 449 5.02 -11.43 32.44
C PHE A 449 6.47 -10.90 32.49
N TYR A 450 6.88 -10.03 31.56
CA TYR A 450 8.25 -9.53 31.49
C TYR A 450 8.41 -8.22 32.27
N SER A 451 9.16 -8.27 33.37
CA SER A 451 9.44 -7.09 34.22
C SER A 451 8.15 -6.35 34.64
N SER A 452 7.16 -7.13 35.11
CA SER A 452 5.85 -6.65 35.55
C SER A 452 5.92 -5.41 36.44
N ASN A 453 5.16 -4.37 36.08
CA ASN A 453 5.04 -3.07 36.75
C ASN A 453 6.34 -2.25 36.79
N GLN A 454 7.20 -2.41 35.78
CA GLN A 454 8.48 -1.69 35.68
C GLN A 454 8.63 -0.96 34.35
N ILE A 455 9.13 0.27 34.41
CA ILE A 455 9.55 1.07 33.24
C ILE A 455 11.07 1.03 33.17
N LEU A 456 11.59 0.65 32.01
CA LEU A 456 12.92 0.07 31.88
C LEU A 456 13.84 0.94 31.01
N PRO A 457 15.08 1.19 31.46
CA PRO A 457 16.06 1.93 30.68
C PRO A 457 16.51 1.16 29.42
N TRP A 458 16.58 -0.17 29.47
CA TRP A 458 16.96 -0.97 28.30
C TRP A 458 15.86 -1.01 27.24
N ALA A 459 14.58 -1.10 27.64
CA ALA A 459 13.48 -0.98 26.68
C ALA A 459 13.50 0.40 26.01
N THR A 460 13.69 1.45 26.81
CA THR A 460 13.72 2.84 26.36
C THR A 460 14.90 3.13 25.42
N LYS A 461 16.10 2.60 25.70
CA LYS A 461 17.26 2.81 24.81
C LYS A 461 17.11 2.09 23.48
N PHE A 462 16.57 0.86 23.46
CA PHE A 462 16.39 0.13 22.21
C PHE A 462 15.29 0.78 21.37
N PHE A 463 14.27 1.34 22.02
CA PHE A 463 13.26 2.16 21.34
C PHE A 463 13.89 3.40 20.67
N ILE A 464 14.79 4.11 21.36
CA ILE A 464 15.51 5.25 20.75
C ILE A 464 16.34 4.79 19.54
N ASP A 465 17.09 3.69 19.67
CA ASP A 465 17.91 3.16 18.59
C ASP A 465 17.07 2.72 17.38
N ALA A 466 15.92 2.07 17.63
CA ALA A 466 14.97 1.64 16.61
C ALA A 466 14.44 2.82 15.79
N LEU A 467 13.95 3.87 16.48
CA LEU A 467 13.48 5.10 15.82
C LEU A 467 14.59 5.82 15.06
N TYR A 468 15.80 5.86 15.63
CA TYR A 468 16.96 6.49 14.99
C TYR A 468 17.36 5.78 13.69
N LEU A 469 17.43 4.44 13.69
CA LEU A 469 17.79 3.67 12.50
C LEU A 469 16.69 3.66 11.45
N GLU A 470 15.42 3.64 11.86
CA GLU A 470 14.31 3.79 10.93
C GLU A 470 14.39 5.14 10.20
N ASN A 471 14.63 6.24 10.93
CA ASN A 471 14.79 7.55 10.32
C ASN A 471 16.03 7.59 9.41
N LEU A 472 17.17 7.06 9.88
CA LEU A 472 18.44 7.08 9.14
C LEU A 472 18.36 6.32 7.81
N TYR A 473 17.64 5.21 7.74
CA TYR A 473 17.59 4.34 6.55
C TYR A 473 16.31 4.50 5.75
N GLY A 474 15.16 4.66 6.41
CA GLY A 474 13.84 4.74 5.79
C GLY A 474 13.34 6.17 5.49
N GLY A 475 14.06 7.19 5.96
CA GLY A 475 13.66 8.59 5.87
C GLY A 475 12.57 8.98 6.87
N ASP A 476 12.15 10.26 6.82
CA ASP A 476 11.14 10.81 7.72
C ASP A 476 9.84 9.98 7.67
N TYR A 477 9.31 9.66 8.85
CA TYR A 477 8.05 8.93 9.01
C TYR A 477 7.28 9.50 10.21
N GLU A 478 5.97 9.63 10.03
CA GLU A 478 5.06 10.18 11.03
C GLU A 478 4.17 9.04 11.56
N TYR A 479 4.20 8.82 12.87
CA TYR A 479 3.41 7.79 13.52
C TYR A 479 1.98 8.25 13.73
N SER A 480 1.03 7.31 13.62
CA SER A 480 -0.38 7.49 13.97
C SER A 480 -0.69 6.74 15.25
N VAL A 481 -1.12 7.44 16.31
CA VAL A 481 -1.48 6.85 17.62
C VAL A 481 -2.83 7.37 18.11
N THR A 482 -3.61 6.51 18.81
CA THR A 482 -4.95 6.80 19.36
C THR A 482 -4.88 7.23 20.85
N GLY A 483 -5.52 8.34 21.25
CA GLY A 483 -5.53 8.87 22.64
C GLY A 483 -6.49 10.06 22.87
N ILE A 484 -6.61 10.59 24.10
CA ILE A 484 -7.34 11.86 24.36
C ILE A 484 -6.63 13.02 23.67
N ASP A 485 -7.39 13.99 23.16
CA ASP A 485 -6.83 15.18 22.53
C ASP A 485 -6.03 16.00 23.58
N PRO A 486 -4.69 16.08 23.46
CA PRO A 486 -3.85 16.75 24.45
C PRO A 486 -3.94 18.28 24.39
N ASP A 487 -4.50 18.86 23.33
CA ASP A 487 -4.79 20.30 23.23
C ASP A 487 -6.09 20.65 23.99
N LYS A 488 -6.98 19.68 24.14
CA LYS A 488 -8.25 19.83 24.86
C LYS A 488 -8.16 19.34 26.30
N TRP A 489 -7.52 18.20 26.56
CA TRP A 489 -7.57 17.46 27.82
C TRP A 489 -6.21 17.13 28.43
N ILE A 490 -6.19 17.12 29.76
CA ILE A 490 -5.08 16.69 30.61
C ILE A 490 -5.60 15.55 31.49
N THR A 491 -4.91 14.41 31.48
CA THR A 491 -5.17 13.34 32.44
C THR A 491 -4.58 13.69 33.81
N VAL A 492 -5.42 13.71 34.84
CA VAL A 492 -5.02 13.88 36.23
C VAL A 492 -5.19 12.54 36.95
N GLY A 493 -4.11 12.03 37.52
CA GLY A 493 -4.05 10.68 38.06
C GLY A 493 -3.89 9.62 36.95
N SER A 494 -4.52 8.47 37.13
CA SER A 494 -4.49 7.35 36.17
C SER A 494 -5.88 6.68 36.03
N PRO A 495 -6.92 7.43 35.61
CA PRO A 495 -8.19 6.81 35.23
C PRO A 495 -7.97 5.86 34.04
N ILE A 496 -8.74 4.79 33.95
CA ILE A 496 -8.78 3.96 32.75
C ILE A 496 -9.72 4.66 31.78
N LEU A 497 -9.20 4.98 30.60
CA LEU A 497 -9.92 5.68 29.55
C LEU A 497 -10.08 4.73 28.38
N GLU A 498 -11.33 4.53 27.96
CA GLU A 498 -11.65 3.78 26.77
C GLU A 498 -12.52 4.64 25.87
N PHE A 499 -12.43 4.36 24.58
CA PHE A 499 -13.06 5.14 23.55
C PHE A 499 -13.98 4.20 22.79
N VAL A 500 -15.28 4.41 22.97
CA VAL A 500 -16.26 3.39 22.64
C VAL A 500 -17.42 3.99 21.86
N LYS A 501 -18.06 3.15 21.05
CA LYS A 501 -19.37 3.46 20.49
C LYS A 501 -20.47 2.97 21.42
N VAL A 502 -21.28 3.88 21.91
CA VAL A 502 -22.43 3.62 22.78
C VAL A 502 -23.68 4.10 22.07
N ASN A 503 -24.58 3.18 21.69
CA ASN A 503 -25.79 3.48 20.92
C ASN A 503 -25.49 4.26 19.63
N ASP A 504 -24.45 3.84 18.90
CA ASP A 504 -23.91 4.45 17.66
C ASP A 504 -23.23 5.84 17.82
N ASN A 505 -23.25 6.44 19.01
CA ASN A 505 -22.49 7.65 19.33
C ASN A 505 -21.08 7.31 19.81
N ASP A 506 -20.10 8.12 19.41
CA ASP A 506 -18.76 8.07 19.98
C ASP A 506 -18.80 8.65 21.41
N ALA A 507 -18.14 7.98 22.34
CA ALA A 507 -18.15 8.39 23.75
C ALA A 507 -16.86 8.03 24.46
N LEU A 508 -16.48 8.87 25.42
CA LEU A 508 -15.40 8.57 26.36
C LEU A 508 -15.95 7.72 27.51
N SER A 509 -15.44 6.50 27.65
CA SER A 509 -15.60 5.63 28.80
C SER A 509 -14.53 5.93 29.85
N ILE A 510 -14.94 6.13 31.10
CA ILE A 510 -14.05 6.33 32.25
C ILE A 510 -14.35 5.29 33.33
N ILE A 511 -13.34 4.51 33.72
CA ILE A 511 -13.35 3.71 34.95
C ILE A 511 -12.43 4.39 35.98
N GLY A 512 -13.00 4.66 37.15
CA GLY A 512 -12.35 5.35 38.26
C GLY A 512 -11.51 4.43 39.15
N ASN A 513 -11.17 4.93 40.34
CA ASN A 513 -10.36 4.21 41.33
C ASN A 513 -10.70 4.58 42.79
N ASP A 514 -12.00 4.64 43.11
CA ASP A 514 -12.53 4.98 44.44
C ASP A 514 -12.02 6.34 44.99
N SER A 515 -11.78 7.32 44.11
CA SER A 515 -11.13 8.59 44.46
C SER A 515 -11.60 9.74 43.56
N HIS A 516 -11.76 10.95 44.11
CA HIS A 516 -12.09 12.21 43.39
C HIS A 516 -10.91 12.83 42.61
N ASP A 517 -9.76 12.16 42.60
CA ASP A 517 -8.50 12.72 42.10
C ASP A 517 -8.00 12.05 40.80
N PHE A 518 -8.85 11.22 40.19
CA PHE A 518 -8.59 10.50 38.93
C PHE A 518 -9.63 10.94 37.89
N PHE A 519 -9.24 11.82 36.98
CA PHE A 519 -10.15 12.45 36.02
C PHE A 519 -9.39 13.01 34.83
N ILE A 520 -10.10 13.39 33.79
CA ILE A 520 -9.56 14.29 32.76
C ILE A 520 -10.04 15.71 33.04
N THR A 521 -9.19 16.70 32.74
CA THR A 521 -9.54 18.12 32.87
C THR A 521 -9.16 18.89 31.63
N THR A 522 -9.89 19.95 31.31
CA THR A 522 -9.55 20.79 30.17
C THR A 522 -8.19 21.47 30.35
N VAL A 523 -7.40 21.58 29.27
CA VAL A 523 -6.15 22.36 29.25
C VAL A 523 -6.42 23.83 29.57
N ASN A 524 -7.53 24.36 29.03
CA ASN A 524 -7.99 25.71 29.32
C ASN A 524 -8.62 25.78 30.73
N THR A 525 -8.04 26.60 31.61
CA THR A 525 -8.56 26.87 32.95
C THR A 525 -9.18 28.27 33.10
N GLY A 526 -9.53 28.92 31.98
CA GLY A 526 -9.94 30.32 31.92
C GLY A 526 -11.45 30.58 31.85
N PHE A 527 -12.31 29.56 31.86
CA PHE A 527 -13.76 29.75 31.73
C PHE A 527 -14.33 30.47 32.95
N THR A 528 -15.05 31.58 32.75
CA THR A 528 -15.58 32.45 33.82
C THR A 528 -17.10 32.39 33.92
N ASP A 529 -17.77 33.02 32.94
CA ASP A 529 -19.22 33.04 32.76
C ASP A 529 -19.57 32.17 31.55
N PHE A 530 -20.21 31.02 31.79
CA PHE A 530 -20.43 30.01 30.75
C PHE A 530 -21.66 29.14 30.99
N ILE A 531 -22.07 28.45 29.92
CA ILE A 531 -22.97 27.30 29.98
C ILE A 531 -22.17 26.08 29.55
N LEU A 532 -22.05 25.08 30.43
CA LEU A 532 -21.50 23.76 30.14
C LEU A 532 -22.67 22.81 29.82
N GLU A 533 -22.56 22.07 28.74
CA GLU A 533 -23.46 20.98 28.37
C GLU A 533 -22.66 19.70 28.08
N THR A 534 -23.16 18.55 28.52
CA THR A 534 -22.59 17.22 28.18
C THR A 534 -23.65 16.15 28.35
N ASN A 535 -23.59 15.10 27.55
CA ASN A 535 -24.38 13.89 27.72
C ASN A 535 -23.63 12.91 28.63
N VAL A 536 -24.31 12.40 29.65
CA VAL A 536 -23.73 11.48 30.64
C VAL A 536 -24.57 10.22 30.70
N MET A 537 -23.93 9.06 30.58
CA MET A 537 -24.55 7.75 30.76
C MET A 537 -23.77 6.91 31.77
N LEU A 538 -24.51 6.27 32.66
CA LEU A 538 -23.99 5.30 33.63
C LEU A 538 -24.33 3.89 33.15
N SER A 539 -23.35 2.99 33.20
CA SER A 539 -23.53 1.57 32.81
C SER A 539 -24.30 0.77 33.85
N GLU A 540 -24.25 1.18 35.11
CA GLU A 540 -24.97 0.54 36.21
C GLU A 540 -25.50 1.60 37.18
N ASP A 541 -26.71 1.40 37.71
CA ASP A 541 -27.25 2.23 38.80
C ASP A 541 -26.78 1.70 40.16
N GLN A 542 -25.47 1.78 40.41
CA GLN A 542 -24.82 1.21 41.59
C GLN A 542 -23.83 2.19 42.24
N SER A 543 -24.24 2.93 43.26
CA SER A 543 -23.32 3.71 44.09
C SER A 543 -22.67 2.82 45.18
N PRO A 544 -21.36 2.94 45.39
CA PRO A 544 -20.47 3.92 44.78
C PRO A 544 -19.70 3.41 43.54
N GLN A 545 -20.06 2.25 43.00
CA GLN A 545 -19.31 1.55 41.94
C GLN A 545 -19.38 2.21 40.54
N CYS A 546 -20.47 2.94 40.23
CA CYS A 546 -20.66 3.72 39.01
C CYS A 546 -21.24 5.08 39.39
N VAL A 547 -20.39 6.11 39.49
CA VAL A 547 -20.80 7.44 39.96
C VAL A 547 -20.17 8.49 39.04
N PRO A 548 -20.90 8.93 38.00
CA PRO A 548 -20.48 10.01 37.13
C PRO A 548 -20.24 11.30 37.91
N GLU A 549 -19.12 11.96 37.66
CA GLU A 549 -18.84 13.30 38.18
C GLU A 549 -18.45 14.27 37.05
N VAL A 550 -19.08 15.44 37.06
CA VAL A 550 -18.73 16.57 36.19
C VAL A 550 -18.17 17.69 37.09
N GLY A 551 -16.91 18.02 36.89
CA GLY A 551 -16.24 19.12 37.57
C GLY A 551 -16.30 20.41 36.75
N PHE A 552 -16.40 21.56 37.40
CA PHE A 552 -16.34 22.85 36.72
C PHE A 552 -15.68 23.93 37.59
N ARG A 553 -15.13 24.96 36.92
CA ARG A 553 -14.23 25.95 37.53
C ARG A 553 -13.09 25.29 38.31
N TYR A 554 -12.47 24.29 37.70
CA TYR A 554 -11.30 23.60 38.24
C TYR A 554 -10.03 24.44 38.03
N THR A 555 -9.31 24.73 39.11
CA THR A 555 -7.94 25.26 39.01
C THR A 555 -6.92 24.27 39.57
N ASP A 556 -7.30 23.54 40.61
CA ASP A 556 -6.54 22.48 41.24
C ASP A 556 -7.48 21.62 42.12
N ILE A 557 -6.96 20.54 42.69
CA ILE A 557 -7.73 19.61 43.56
C ILE A 557 -8.36 20.33 44.77
N ALA A 558 -7.73 21.41 45.26
CA ALA A 558 -8.20 22.18 46.41
C ALA A 558 -9.26 23.24 46.04
N ASN A 559 -9.43 23.57 44.76
CA ASN A 559 -10.26 24.64 44.24
C ASN A 559 -11.06 24.21 42.99
N ARG A 560 -12.28 23.70 43.21
CA ARG A 560 -13.16 23.17 42.15
C ARG A 560 -14.61 23.01 42.61
N TYR A 561 -15.55 22.93 41.66
CA TYR A 561 -16.89 22.39 41.89
C TYR A 561 -16.97 20.98 41.32
N ILE A 562 -17.72 20.09 41.97
CA ILE A 562 -17.99 18.72 41.51
C ILE A 562 -19.49 18.49 41.64
N THR A 563 -20.12 18.08 40.55
CA THR A 563 -21.49 17.56 40.56
C THR A 563 -21.50 16.07 40.26
N GLN A 564 -22.32 15.30 40.98
CA GLN A 564 -22.34 13.84 40.93
C GLN A 564 -23.76 13.32 40.72
N LEU A 565 -23.89 12.24 39.96
CA LEU A 565 -25.09 11.40 39.90
C LEU A 565 -24.88 10.22 40.86
N ARG A 566 -25.62 10.19 41.98
CA ARG A 566 -25.49 9.11 42.98
C ARG A 566 -26.76 8.28 43.04
N GLY A 567 -26.58 6.97 42.96
CA GLY A 567 -27.65 6.03 42.64
C GLY A 567 -27.58 4.83 43.54
N GLY A 568 -28.69 4.42 44.13
CA GLY A 568 -28.60 3.34 45.11
C GLY A 568 -29.92 3.00 45.79
N PRO A 569 -29.89 2.02 46.71
CA PRO A 569 -31.09 1.31 47.15
C PRO A 569 -32.12 2.15 47.94
N THR A 570 -31.86 3.43 48.23
CA THR A 570 -32.77 4.29 49.00
C THR A 570 -33.12 5.64 48.36
N THR A 571 -32.26 6.24 47.52
CA THR A 571 -32.54 7.53 46.84
C THR A 571 -31.51 7.80 45.75
N ASN A 572 -31.99 8.09 44.54
CA ASN A 572 -31.20 8.67 43.45
C ASN A 572 -31.21 10.20 43.58
N ASP A 573 -30.04 10.84 43.53
CA ASP A 573 -29.95 12.29 43.70
C ASP A 573 -28.84 12.94 42.86
N LEU A 574 -29.08 14.23 42.54
CA LEU A 574 -28.08 15.10 41.96
C LEU A 574 -27.40 15.89 43.06
N PHE A 575 -26.09 15.66 43.21
CA PHE A 575 -25.28 16.20 44.30
C PHE A 575 -24.30 17.25 43.78
N LEU A 576 -24.16 18.39 44.47
CA LEU A 576 -23.17 19.42 44.16
C LEU A 576 -22.30 19.75 45.38
N ARG A 577 -20.99 19.77 45.17
CA ARG A 577 -19.98 20.19 46.14
C ARG A 577 -19.02 21.23 45.59
N LYS A 578 -18.55 22.12 46.47
CA LYS A 578 -17.47 23.07 46.21
C LYS A 578 -16.30 22.85 47.15
N TYR A 579 -15.09 22.80 46.60
CA TYR A 579 -13.81 22.84 47.31
C TYR A 579 -13.17 24.22 47.11
N HIS A 580 -12.67 24.83 48.19
CA HIS A 580 -11.82 26.02 48.14
C HIS A 580 -10.76 25.93 49.25
N GLU A 581 -9.49 26.06 48.88
CA GLU A 581 -8.33 25.84 49.77
C GLU A 581 -8.44 24.52 50.58
N GLY A 582 -8.98 23.46 49.96
CA GLY A 582 -9.16 22.14 50.57
C GLY A 582 -10.33 22.04 51.56
N THR A 583 -11.09 23.12 51.77
CA THR A 583 -12.30 23.14 52.63
C THR A 583 -13.57 23.10 51.78
N TRP A 584 -14.63 22.45 52.29
CA TRP A 584 -15.88 22.26 51.55
C TRP A 584 -16.95 23.25 52.03
N TYR A 585 -17.61 23.94 51.09
CA TYR A 585 -18.54 25.03 51.44
C TYR A 585 -19.97 24.85 50.91
N ILE A 586 -20.15 24.16 49.78
CA ILE A 586 -21.45 23.84 49.22
C ILE A 586 -21.68 22.33 49.35
N ASN A 587 -22.88 21.97 49.80
CA ASN A 587 -23.34 20.59 49.93
C ASN A 587 -24.84 20.56 49.63
N SER A 588 -25.19 20.54 48.35
CA SER A 588 -26.57 20.55 47.86
C SER A 588 -26.91 19.18 47.27
N SER A 589 -28.10 18.68 47.59
CA SER A 589 -28.62 17.40 47.09
C SER A 589 -30.08 17.61 46.72
N THR A 590 -30.43 17.27 45.47
CA THR A 590 -31.80 17.30 44.97
C THR A 590 -32.17 15.89 44.51
N PRO A 591 -33.25 15.28 45.04
CA PRO A 591 -33.73 13.99 44.56
C PRO A 591 -34.03 14.04 43.06
N TYR A 592 -33.47 13.09 42.31
CA TYR A 592 -33.69 12.95 40.89
C TYR A 592 -33.54 11.48 40.52
N ASP A 593 -34.53 10.92 39.83
CA ASP A 593 -34.54 9.51 39.45
C ASP A 593 -33.85 9.32 38.08
N TYR A 594 -32.97 8.35 37.98
CA TYR A 594 -32.23 8.02 36.77
C TYR A 594 -32.12 6.50 36.58
N SER A 595 -31.72 6.04 35.41
CA SER A 595 -31.61 4.62 35.05
C SER A 595 -30.32 4.35 34.29
N ALA A 596 -29.78 3.14 34.45
CA ALA A 596 -28.65 2.66 33.66
C ALA A 596 -28.98 2.64 32.16
N ASP A 597 -27.93 2.77 31.35
CA ASP A 597 -27.97 2.70 29.88
C ASP A 597 -28.85 3.77 29.19
N LEU A 598 -29.09 4.90 29.87
CA LEU A 598 -29.76 6.07 29.29
C LEU A 598 -28.86 7.29 29.35
N TYR A 599 -28.71 7.98 28.22
CA TYR A 599 -28.08 9.28 28.17
C TYR A 599 -28.96 10.34 28.82
N TYR A 600 -28.34 11.14 29.68
CA TYR A 600 -28.95 12.30 30.29
C TYR A 600 -28.17 13.55 29.93
N LYS A 601 -28.91 14.59 29.52
CA LYS A 601 -28.32 15.89 29.18
C LYS A 601 -28.05 16.69 30.44
N PHE A 602 -26.78 16.84 30.75
CA PHE A 602 -26.28 17.64 31.85
C PHE A 602 -26.05 19.07 31.38
N ARG A 603 -26.63 20.07 32.06
CA ARG A 603 -26.37 21.49 31.74
C ARG A 603 -26.13 22.33 32.98
N ILE A 604 -25.05 23.10 33.00
CA ILE A 604 -24.65 23.97 34.10
C ILE A 604 -24.50 25.40 33.59
N SER A 605 -25.26 26.34 34.15
CA SER A 605 -25.05 27.78 33.93
C SER A 605 -24.32 28.37 35.13
N ALA A 606 -23.15 28.95 34.89
CA ALA A 606 -22.33 29.58 35.92
C ALA A 606 -22.06 31.04 35.56
N THR A 607 -22.61 31.98 36.33
CA THR A 607 -22.49 33.43 36.08
C THR A 607 -22.12 34.16 37.36
N GLY A 608 -20.88 34.64 37.46
CA GLY A 608 -20.35 35.16 38.71
C GLY A 608 -20.59 34.18 39.88
N ASN A 609 -21.42 34.58 40.84
CA ASN A 609 -21.78 33.78 42.02
C ASN A 609 -23.06 32.93 41.88
N ALA A 610 -23.77 33.04 40.74
CA ALA A 610 -24.95 32.23 40.45
C ALA A 610 -24.54 30.93 39.76
N ILE A 611 -25.09 29.82 40.23
CA ILE A 611 -24.95 28.50 39.62
C ILE A 611 -26.35 27.93 39.47
N THR A 612 -26.70 27.49 38.27
CA THR A 612 -27.95 26.79 37.99
C THR A 612 -27.65 25.47 37.30
N LEU A 613 -28.15 24.38 37.87
CA LEU A 613 -28.07 23.03 37.35
C LEU A 613 -29.38 22.68 36.64
N PHE A 614 -29.25 22.13 35.44
CA PHE A 614 -30.32 21.61 34.64
C PHE A 614 -30.03 20.16 34.26
N PHE A 615 -31.11 19.38 34.16
CA PHE A 615 -31.04 18.00 33.74
C PHE A 615 -32.19 17.72 32.77
N ASN A 616 -31.86 17.24 31.56
CA ASN A 616 -32.78 17.15 30.42
C ASN A 616 -33.55 18.46 30.18
N ASP A 617 -32.82 19.57 30.20
CA ASP A 617 -33.31 20.95 30.05
C ASP A 617 -34.30 21.44 31.13
N ILE A 618 -34.47 20.69 32.24
CA ILE A 618 -35.29 21.09 33.39
C ILE A 618 -34.38 21.62 34.51
N GLU A 619 -34.71 22.79 35.08
CA GLU A 619 -33.99 23.34 36.24
C GLU A 619 -34.21 22.45 37.47
N VAL A 620 -33.11 21.96 38.06
CA VAL A 620 -33.13 21.05 39.22
C VAL A 620 -32.53 21.67 40.49
N ALA A 621 -31.59 22.60 40.37
CA ALA A 621 -31.03 23.30 41.53
C ALA A 621 -30.40 24.65 41.15
N SER A 622 -30.55 25.66 42.01
CA SER A 622 -29.97 27.00 41.81
C SER A 622 -29.26 27.53 43.07
N PRO A 623 -28.18 26.87 43.53
CA PRO A 623 -27.49 27.24 44.77
C PRO A 623 -26.74 28.57 44.63
N THR A 624 -26.79 29.38 45.69
CA THR A 624 -25.95 30.59 45.82
C THR A 624 -24.60 30.27 46.44
N ASN A 625 -23.52 30.79 45.86
CA ASN A 625 -22.15 30.59 46.34
C ASN A 625 -21.92 31.13 47.77
N ALA A 626 -21.43 30.29 48.69
CA ALA A 626 -21.02 30.66 50.05
C ALA A 626 -19.56 30.26 50.30
N GLY A 627 -18.73 31.18 50.82
CA GLY A 627 -17.33 30.96 51.23
C GLY A 627 -16.31 30.91 50.07
N GLY A 628 -15.36 31.85 50.02
CA GLY A 628 -14.16 31.91 49.14
C GLY A 628 -14.40 31.66 47.65
N ASP A 629 -14.46 32.70 46.82
CA ASP A 629 -15.00 32.58 45.45
C ASP A 629 -14.03 31.89 44.46
N VAL A 630 -14.53 30.81 43.83
CA VAL A 630 -13.91 30.18 42.66
C VAL A 630 -14.78 30.57 41.46
N LEU A 631 -14.33 31.57 40.70
CA LEU A 631 -15.09 32.22 39.61
C LEU A 631 -14.62 31.84 38.21
N SER A 632 -13.46 31.18 38.11
CA SER A 632 -12.90 30.72 36.86
C SER A 632 -12.22 29.36 37.03
N GLY A 633 -12.14 28.59 35.96
CA GLY A 633 -11.41 27.33 35.92
C GLY A 633 -11.83 26.45 34.75
N GLY A 634 -11.18 25.30 34.62
CA GLY A 634 -11.48 24.28 33.61
C GLY A 634 -12.70 23.43 33.98
N ILE A 635 -12.94 22.41 33.16
CA ILE A 635 -13.97 21.38 33.35
C ILE A 635 -13.28 20.05 33.59
N CYS A 636 -13.88 19.19 34.41
CA CYS A 636 -13.38 17.83 34.64
C CYS A 636 -14.45 16.80 34.35
N LEU A 637 -14.05 15.64 33.82
CA LEU A 637 -14.92 14.48 33.63
C LEU A 637 -14.34 13.28 34.36
N GLN A 638 -15.19 12.57 35.08
CA GLN A 638 -14.76 11.58 36.04
C GLN A 638 -15.80 10.49 36.29
N ASN A 639 -15.33 9.30 36.66
CA ASN A 639 -16.07 8.31 37.41
C ASN A 639 -15.39 8.11 38.78
N TRP A 640 -16.16 8.10 39.88
CA TRP A 640 -15.58 7.82 41.20
C TRP A 640 -15.24 6.33 41.36
N GLY A 641 -16.11 5.43 40.91
CA GLY A 641 -16.00 3.99 41.17
C GLY A 641 -15.14 3.25 40.15
N ASN A 642 -14.69 2.04 40.51
CA ASN A 642 -13.71 1.26 39.75
C ASN A 642 -14.24 -0.03 39.11
N ASP A 643 -15.49 -0.41 39.36
CA ASP A 643 -16.04 -1.68 38.87
C ASP A 643 -16.79 -1.52 37.55
N TYR A 644 -17.33 -0.34 37.24
CA TYR A 644 -18.20 -0.10 36.09
C TYR A 644 -17.90 1.25 35.41
N PRO A 645 -17.87 1.32 34.07
CA PRO A 645 -17.57 2.54 33.33
C PRO A 645 -18.70 3.57 33.36
N VAL A 646 -18.35 4.82 33.14
CA VAL A 646 -19.27 5.94 32.85
C VAL A 646 -18.91 6.49 31.48
N TYR A 647 -19.92 6.85 30.69
CA TYR A 647 -19.75 7.36 29.34
C TYR A 647 -20.11 8.84 29.27
N PHE A 648 -19.24 9.61 28.61
CA PHE A 648 -19.40 11.05 28.34
C PHE A 648 -19.38 11.31 26.85
N ASP A 649 -20.24 12.21 26.39
CA ASP A 649 -20.43 12.59 25.00
C ASP A 649 -20.86 14.08 24.92
N ASP A 650 -20.69 14.72 23.77
CA ASP A 650 -21.10 16.09 23.44
C ASP A 650 -20.72 17.15 24.49
N VAL A 651 -19.47 17.12 24.97
CA VAL A 651 -18.98 18.06 25.98
C VAL A 651 -18.73 19.40 25.35
N ARG A 652 -19.48 20.43 25.77
CA ARG A 652 -19.37 21.76 25.16
C ARG A 652 -19.54 22.91 26.13
N ILE A 653 -18.86 24.02 25.81
CA ILE A 653 -18.99 25.29 26.51
C ILE A 653 -19.49 26.37 25.54
N ARG A 654 -20.55 27.07 25.92
CA ARG A 654 -21.08 28.21 25.17
C ARG A 654 -21.18 29.48 26.02
N LYS A 655 -21.15 30.63 25.36
CA LYS A 655 -21.33 31.92 26.04
C LYS A 655 -22.77 32.08 26.54
N ILE A 656 -22.92 32.70 27.71
CA ILE A 656 -24.24 33.05 28.25
C ILE A 656 -24.88 34.16 27.41
N ALA A 657 -26.16 33.97 27.06
CA ALA A 657 -27.04 35.02 26.53
C ALA A 657 -28.00 35.50 27.62
N LEU A 658 -28.45 36.76 27.55
CA LEU A 658 -29.43 37.32 28.50
C LEU A 658 -30.81 36.64 28.39
N ALA A 659 -31.12 36.08 27.21
CA ALA A 659 -32.22 35.18 26.94
C ALA A 659 -31.76 34.14 25.90
N GLU A 660 -32.29 32.91 25.94
CA GLU A 660 -31.96 31.90 24.93
C GLU A 660 -32.51 32.31 23.55
N PRO A 661 -31.67 32.35 22.50
CA PRO A 661 -32.10 32.69 21.15
C PRO A 661 -32.89 31.54 20.50
N GLU A 662 -33.96 31.88 19.76
CA GLU A 662 -34.80 30.94 19.01
C GLU A 662 -34.68 31.22 17.50
N ALA A 663 -34.43 30.17 16.70
CA ALA A 663 -34.30 30.25 15.24
C ALA A 663 -35.59 29.77 14.54
N ILE A 664 -35.96 30.42 13.41
CA ILE A 664 -37.14 30.10 12.60
C ILE A 664 -36.72 29.92 11.14
N VAL A 665 -37.21 28.86 10.48
CA VAL A 665 -36.89 28.52 9.07
C VAL A 665 -37.65 29.43 8.08
N GLY A 666 -36.95 29.95 7.06
CA GLY A 666 -37.48 30.82 5.99
C GLY A 666 -37.88 30.11 4.68
N THR A 667 -38.04 30.85 3.57
CA THR A 667 -38.45 30.33 2.24
C THR A 667 -37.25 29.88 1.37
N VAL A 668 -37.42 28.86 0.50
CA VAL A 668 -36.38 28.25 -0.38
C VAL A 668 -36.22 28.95 -1.76
N GLU A 669 -34.99 29.02 -2.32
CA GLU A 669 -34.65 29.51 -3.68
C GLU A 669 -33.81 28.43 -4.46
N GLU A 670 -34.14 28.04 -5.72
CA GLU A 670 -33.48 26.94 -6.50
C GLU A 670 -32.64 27.40 -7.73
N GLY A 671 -31.50 26.74 -8.04
CA GLY A 671 -30.44 27.21 -8.98
C GLY A 671 -30.01 26.31 -10.17
N ILE A 672 -30.93 25.89 -11.07
CA ILE A 672 -30.62 25.09 -12.30
C ILE A 672 -30.07 25.95 -13.46
N ILE A 673 -28.97 25.53 -14.11
CA ILE A 673 -28.40 26.19 -15.31
C ILE A 673 -29.06 25.68 -16.60
N ARG A 674 -29.44 26.58 -17.51
CA ARG A 674 -30.07 26.22 -18.79
C ARG A 674 -29.29 26.75 -20.00
N TRP A 675 -29.28 25.97 -21.07
CA TRP A 675 -28.74 26.40 -22.37
C TRP A 675 -29.71 27.34 -23.08
N GLU A 676 -29.30 28.59 -23.31
CA GLU A 676 -30.06 29.56 -24.10
C GLU A 676 -29.66 29.57 -25.58
N GLY A 677 -28.39 29.27 -25.89
CA GLY A 677 -27.90 29.11 -27.26
C GLY A 677 -28.15 30.31 -28.18
N THR A 678 -28.00 31.54 -27.66
CA THR A 678 -28.32 32.78 -28.39
C THR A 678 -27.14 33.35 -29.18
N LEU A 679 -25.91 32.97 -28.85
CA LEU A 679 -24.70 33.54 -29.46
C LEU A 679 -24.03 32.59 -30.46
N SER A 680 -23.90 31.31 -30.10
CA SER A 680 -23.22 30.30 -30.93
C SER A 680 -23.54 28.88 -30.45
N SER A 681 -23.03 27.88 -31.16
CA SER A 681 -23.08 26.47 -30.72
C SER A 681 -22.00 26.11 -29.70
N ALA A 682 -21.06 26.99 -29.35
CA ALA A 682 -19.90 26.61 -28.54
C ALA A 682 -20.25 26.48 -27.04
N TRP A 683 -20.04 25.29 -26.46
CA TRP A 683 -20.35 24.99 -25.05
C TRP A 683 -19.64 25.94 -24.07
N GLU A 684 -18.39 26.26 -24.35
CA GLU A 684 -17.51 27.07 -23.50
C GLU A 684 -17.83 28.58 -23.49
N VAL A 685 -18.79 29.02 -24.31
CA VAL A 685 -19.18 30.44 -24.37
C VAL A 685 -20.22 30.72 -23.29
N ALA A 686 -19.79 31.38 -22.20
CA ALA A 686 -20.63 31.73 -21.04
C ALA A 686 -21.97 32.39 -21.42
N GLY A 687 -21.99 33.23 -22.46
CA GLY A 687 -23.22 33.92 -22.90
C GLY A 687 -24.25 33.03 -23.60
N ASN A 688 -23.99 31.73 -23.78
CA ASN A 688 -24.99 30.75 -24.20
C ASN A 688 -25.76 30.12 -23.02
N TRP A 689 -25.43 30.47 -21.76
CA TRP A 689 -26.01 29.90 -20.55
C TRP A 689 -26.77 30.94 -19.73
N THR A 690 -27.77 30.50 -18.95
CA THR A 690 -28.53 31.39 -18.04
C THR A 690 -27.68 31.99 -16.92
N SER A 691 -26.51 31.42 -16.64
CA SER A 691 -25.57 31.88 -15.61
C SER A 691 -24.13 31.76 -16.12
N THR A 692 -23.44 30.66 -15.79
CA THR A 692 -22.04 30.38 -16.14
C THR A 692 -21.96 29.17 -17.06
N VAL A 693 -20.77 28.93 -17.62
CA VAL A 693 -20.46 27.63 -18.23
C VAL A 693 -20.54 26.57 -17.13
N PRO A 694 -21.29 25.46 -17.31
CA PRO A 694 -21.41 24.41 -16.31
C PRO A 694 -20.08 23.72 -15.99
N GLY A 695 -19.90 23.33 -14.73
CA GLY A 695 -18.89 22.40 -14.24
C GLY A 695 -19.52 21.20 -13.51
N LEU A 696 -18.70 20.29 -12.96
CA LEU A 696 -19.15 18.99 -12.40
C LEU A 696 -20.23 19.06 -11.31
N THR A 697 -20.47 20.22 -10.70
CA THR A 697 -21.49 20.42 -9.64
C THR A 697 -22.78 21.09 -10.15
N ASP A 698 -22.83 21.50 -11.41
CA ASP A 698 -23.96 22.23 -11.99
C ASP A 698 -24.95 21.31 -12.70
N ASP A 699 -26.23 21.40 -12.32
CA ASP A 699 -27.32 20.75 -13.04
C ASP A 699 -27.69 21.53 -14.31
N VAL A 700 -27.69 20.82 -15.44
CA VAL A 700 -27.83 21.39 -16.78
C VAL A 700 -29.09 20.89 -17.47
N VAL A 701 -29.86 21.83 -18.02
CA VAL A 701 -30.93 21.52 -18.96
C VAL A 701 -30.64 22.13 -20.33
N ILE A 702 -30.54 21.29 -21.36
CA ILE A 702 -30.48 21.70 -22.75
C ILE A 702 -31.89 21.76 -23.31
N VAL A 703 -32.34 22.97 -23.62
CA VAL A 703 -33.63 23.24 -24.27
C VAL A 703 -33.44 23.53 -25.76
N GLY A 704 -34.53 23.51 -26.52
CA GLY A 704 -34.49 23.88 -27.94
C GLY A 704 -34.10 25.35 -28.12
N ALA A 705 -33.01 25.60 -28.85
CA ALA A 705 -32.43 26.93 -29.05
C ALA A 705 -32.03 27.17 -30.53
N ASP A 706 -31.73 28.43 -30.88
CA ASP A 706 -31.30 28.83 -32.23
C ASP A 706 -29.97 28.16 -32.63
N PHE A 707 -29.05 28.05 -31.67
CA PHE A 707 -27.81 27.30 -31.80
C PHE A 707 -27.78 26.15 -30.79
N ALA A 708 -27.83 24.91 -31.30
CA ALA A 708 -27.65 23.72 -30.47
C ALA A 708 -26.19 23.64 -29.96
N PRO A 709 -25.95 23.20 -28.71
CA PRO A 709 -24.61 23.09 -28.16
C PRO A 709 -23.76 22.04 -28.88
N GLN A 710 -22.49 22.36 -29.03
CA GLN A 710 -21.43 21.55 -29.59
C GLN A 710 -20.20 21.63 -28.69
N ILE A 711 -19.71 20.48 -28.26
CA ILE A 711 -18.55 20.31 -27.38
C ILE A 711 -17.34 19.94 -28.24
N THR A 712 -16.33 20.82 -28.29
CA THR A 712 -15.07 20.61 -29.04
C THR A 712 -13.83 20.49 -28.15
N ALA A 713 -14.00 20.61 -26.84
CA ALA A 713 -12.98 20.38 -25.81
C ALA A 713 -13.63 19.60 -24.65
N ASN A 714 -12.92 19.34 -23.55
CA ASN A 714 -13.54 18.70 -22.38
C ASN A 714 -14.56 19.65 -21.74
N ALA A 715 -15.74 19.11 -21.46
CA ALA A 715 -16.89 19.77 -20.84
C ALA A 715 -17.45 18.88 -19.75
N GLU A 716 -18.03 19.50 -18.72
CA GLU A 716 -18.42 18.84 -17.48
C GLU A 716 -19.77 19.39 -16.98
N CYS A 717 -20.57 18.54 -16.35
CA CYS A 717 -21.79 18.93 -15.63
C CYS A 717 -22.15 17.86 -14.58
N ASN A 718 -23.04 18.21 -13.65
CA ASN A 718 -23.55 17.30 -12.64
C ASN A 718 -24.62 16.37 -13.22
N ASN A 719 -25.86 16.86 -13.36
CA ASN A 719 -26.92 16.20 -14.12
C ASN A 719 -27.11 16.87 -15.48
N LEU A 720 -27.44 16.10 -16.51
CA LEU A 720 -27.75 16.62 -17.84
C LEU A 720 -29.10 16.14 -18.36
N ILE A 721 -30.01 17.07 -18.61
CA ILE A 721 -31.29 16.80 -19.26
C ILE A 721 -31.30 17.43 -20.66
N ILE A 722 -31.49 16.62 -21.70
CA ILE A 722 -31.72 17.09 -23.08
C ILE A 722 -33.21 16.96 -23.37
N GLU A 723 -33.92 18.08 -23.47
CA GLU A 723 -35.37 18.07 -23.74
C GLU A 723 -35.73 17.57 -25.14
N SER A 724 -37.00 17.18 -25.34
CA SER A 724 -37.47 16.51 -26.56
C SER A 724 -37.29 17.28 -27.87
N ALA A 725 -37.08 18.59 -27.81
CA ALA A 725 -36.84 19.45 -28.98
C ALA A 725 -35.38 19.94 -29.09
N ALA A 726 -34.51 19.46 -28.22
CA ALA A 726 -33.11 19.88 -28.12
C ALA A 726 -32.16 18.84 -28.72
N SER A 727 -30.95 19.28 -29.07
CA SER A 727 -29.87 18.38 -29.48
C SER A 727 -28.53 18.84 -28.92
N LEU A 728 -27.65 17.89 -28.59
CA LEU A 728 -26.27 18.14 -28.18
C LEU A 728 -25.30 17.32 -29.05
N ILE A 729 -24.19 17.93 -29.46
CA ILE A 729 -23.14 17.29 -30.26
C ILE A 729 -21.83 17.28 -29.48
N VAL A 730 -21.26 16.10 -29.27
CA VAL A 730 -19.85 15.94 -28.86
C VAL A 730 -19.04 15.73 -30.14
N ALA A 731 -18.18 16.70 -30.47
CA ALA A 731 -17.32 16.64 -31.65
C ALA A 731 -16.19 15.61 -31.46
N SER A 732 -15.47 15.29 -32.54
CA SER A 732 -14.41 14.27 -32.51
C SER A 732 -13.24 14.56 -31.57
N GLU A 733 -13.06 15.81 -31.15
CA GLU A 733 -12.02 16.23 -30.21
C GLU A 733 -12.58 16.51 -28.81
N GLY A 734 -13.90 16.54 -28.66
CA GLY A 734 -14.60 16.90 -27.42
C GLY A 734 -14.79 15.72 -26.47
N GLY A 735 -14.75 16.02 -25.17
CA GLY A 735 -15.08 15.11 -24.09
C GLY A 735 -16.23 15.68 -23.27
N LEU A 736 -17.21 14.86 -22.89
CA LEU A 736 -18.27 15.24 -21.96
C LEU A 736 -18.27 14.26 -20.78
N THR A 737 -18.06 14.78 -19.57
CA THR A 737 -18.27 14.06 -18.32
C THR A 737 -19.54 14.55 -17.64
N ILE A 738 -20.38 13.61 -17.21
CA ILE A 738 -21.60 13.84 -16.45
C ILE A 738 -21.45 13.06 -15.14
N GLU A 739 -21.38 13.78 -14.02
CA GLU A 739 -21.08 13.18 -12.72
C GLU A 739 -22.24 12.31 -12.19
N ASN A 740 -23.47 12.75 -12.43
CA ASN A 740 -24.67 12.01 -12.04
C ASN A 740 -25.45 11.58 -13.29
N ASP A 741 -26.73 11.95 -13.38
CA ASP A 741 -27.65 11.34 -14.33
C ASP A 741 -27.72 12.09 -15.67
N LEU A 742 -27.80 11.31 -16.75
CA LEU A 742 -28.05 11.81 -18.11
C LEU A 742 -29.47 11.41 -18.54
N THR A 743 -30.33 12.38 -18.84
CA THR A 743 -31.67 12.13 -19.40
C THR A 743 -31.79 12.69 -20.81
N ILE A 744 -31.92 11.82 -21.80
CA ILE A 744 -32.00 12.17 -23.23
C ILE A 744 -33.43 11.99 -23.73
N ASN A 745 -34.20 13.08 -23.74
CA ASN A 745 -35.50 13.12 -24.43
C ASN A 745 -35.37 13.61 -25.88
N GLY A 746 -34.33 14.39 -26.18
CA GLY A 746 -34.00 14.90 -27.52
C GLY A 746 -32.97 14.04 -28.26
N SER A 747 -31.89 14.65 -28.75
CA SER A 747 -30.81 13.97 -29.47
C SER A 747 -29.43 14.25 -28.87
N LEU A 748 -28.62 13.22 -28.70
CA LEU A 748 -27.20 13.31 -28.33
C LEU A 748 -26.35 12.57 -29.35
N ILE A 749 -25.46 13.29 -30.04
CA ILE A 749 -24.60 12.74 -31.09
C ILE A 749 -23.13 12.87 -30.67
N VAL A 750 -22.41 11.75 -30.67
CA VAL A 750 -20.96 11.71 -30.44
C VAL A 750 -20.27 11.38 -31.76
N ASN A 751 -19.37 12.23 -32.23
CA ASN A 751 -18.68 12.04 -33.50
C ASN A 751 -17.24 11.60 -33.30
N SER A 752 -16.67 10.94 -34.30
CA SER A 752 -15.24 10.68 -34.40
C SER A 752 -14.72 11.06 -35.79
N ALA A 753 -13.41 11.20 -35.90
CA ALA A 753 -12.66 11.41 -37.13
C ALA A 753 -11.64 10.28 -37.32
N MET A 754 -10.88 10.32 -38.42
CA MET A 754 -9.80 9.33 -38.66
C MET A 754 -8.70 9.34 -37.59
N ALA A 755 -8.51 10.47 -36.90
CA ALA A 755 -7.41 10.70 -35.96
C ALA A 755 -7.86 11.12 -34.55
N SER A 756 -9.17 11.21 -34.28
CA SER A 756 -9.72 11.60 -32.98
C SER A 756 -11.09 10.98 -32.76
N SER A 757 -11.46 10.73 -31.51
CA SER A 757 -12.77 10.17 -31.14
C SER A 757 -13.39 10.99 -30.02
N GLY A 758 -14.61 11.47 -30.26
CA GLY A 758 -15.39 12.15 -29.23
C GLY A 758 -15.69 11.19 -28.09
N SER A 759 -15.77 11.72 -26.88
CA SER A 759 -15.87 10.90 -25.67
C SER A 759 -17.03 11.35 -24.80
N LEU A 760 -17.83 10.39 -24.35
CA LEU A 760 -18.91 10.60 -23.40
C LEU A 760 -18.73 9.67 -22.21
N ILE A 761 -18.69 10.22 -21.00
CA ILE A 761 -18.60 9.48 -19.75
C ILE A 761 -19.78 9.91 -18.87
N VAL A 762 -20.52 8.94 -18.35
CA VAL A 762 -21.64 9.15 -17.43
C VAL A 762 -21.39 8.27 -16.21
N ASN A 763 -21.18 8.91 -15.06
CA ASN A 763 -20.87 8.24 -13.80
C ASN A 763 -22.16 7.72 -13.12
N GLY A 764 -23.26 8.47 -13.21
CA GLY A 764 -24.61 8.03 -12.81
C GLY A 764 -25.31 7.17 -13.87
N THR A 765 -26.62 7.39 -14.03
CA THR A 765 -27.50 6.63 -14.94
C THR A 765 -27.87 7.43 -16.17
N ALA A 766 -27.63 6.87 -17.36
CA ALA A 766 -28.10 7.41 -18.63
C ALA A 766 -29.43 6.79 -19.07
N THR A 767 -30.41 7.65 -19.41
CA THR A 767 -31.69 7.26 -19.99
C THR A 767 -31.86 7.88 -21.38
N GLY A 768 -32.49 7.13 -22.30
CA GLY A 768 -32.60 7.50 -23.71
C GLY A 768 -31.45 6.99 -24.57
N ASN A 769 -31.41 7.42 -25.84
CA ASN A 769 -30.48 6.91 -26.84
C ASN A 769 -29.44 7.96 -27.24
N ILE A 770 -28.19 7.54 -27.42
CA ILE A 770 -27.16 8.30 -28.13
C ILE A 770 -27.02 7.80 -29.57
N THR A 771 -26.43 8.61 -30.43
CA THR A 771 -25.89 8.20 -31.73
C THR A 771 -24.37 8.39 -31.71
N TYR A 772 -23.61 7.29 -31.72
CA TYR A 772 -22.15 7.33 -31.84
C TYR A 772 -21.74 7.10 -33.30
N ASN A 773 -21.08 8.09 -33.91
CA ASN A 773 -20.60 8.06 -35.29
C ASN A 773 -19.11 7.72 -35.35
N ARG A 774 -18.80 6.51 -35.79
CA ARG A 774 -17.44 6.00 -35.98
C ARG A 774 -16.93 6.25 -37.40
N GLN A 775 -15.92 7.11 -37.57
CA GLN A 775 -15.27 7.35 -38.86
C GLN A 775 -14.19 6.28 -39.13
N LEU A 776 -14.36 5.56 -40.23
CA LEU A 776 -13.42 4.59 -40.78
C LEU A 776 -13.04 5.00 -42.22
N LYS A 777 -12.04 4.32 -42.80
CA LYS A 777 -11.56 4.57 -44.16
C LYS A 777 -12.31 3.68 -45.18
N PRO A 778 -13.16 4.26 -46.06
CA PRO A 778 -13.87 3.51 -47.08
C PRO A 778 -12.95 3.14 -48.26
N GLY A 779 -13.37 2.19 -49.10
CA GLY A 779 -12.67 1.83 -50.34
C GLY A 779 -12.95 0.41 -50.84
N SER A 780 -12.23 0.00 -51.88
CA SER A 780 -12.22 -1.39 -52.36
C SER A 780 -11.64 -2.34 -51.31
N ASP A 781 -11.78 -3.66 -51.49
CA ASP A 781 -11.21 -4.67 -50.58
C ASP A 781 -9.67 -4.55 -50.41
N ALA A 782 -8.99 -4.03 -51.43
CA ALA A 782 -7.54 -3.81 -51.39
C ALA A 782 -7.13 -2.48 -50.71
N THR A 783 -8.07 -1.55 -50.50
CA THR A 783 -7.77 -0.15 -50.11
C THR A 783 -8.57 0.38 -48.92
N SER A 784 -9.66 -0.29 -48.56
CA SER A 784 -10.44 -0.03 -47.34
C SER A 784 -9.69 -0.57 -46.13
N ASP A 785 -9.92 0.07 -44.98
CA ASP A 785 -9.44 -0.50 -43.74
C ASP A 785 -10.44 -1.54 -43.25
N TRP A 786 -9.96 -2.77 -43.11
CA TRP A 786 -10.64 -3.78 -42.30
C TRP A 786 -10.44 -3.42 -40.82
N HIS A 787 -11.53 -3.07 -40.13
CA HIS A 787 -11.49 -2.62 -38.73
C HIS A 787 -12.25 -3.59 -37.83
N LEU A 788 -11.63 -3.91 -36.70
CA LEU A 788 -12.32 -4.52 -35.58
C LEU A 788 -13.07 -3.42 -34.84
N ALA A 789 -14.40 -3.44 -34.96
CA ALA A 789 -15.29 -2.45 -34.39
C ALA A 789 -16.18 -3.08 -33.31
N ALA A 790 -16.61 -2.29 -32.35
CA ALA A 790 -17.51 -2.69 -31.28
C ALA A 790 -18.67 -1.69 -31.17
N ALA A 791 -19.78 -2.10 -30.57
CA ALA A 791 -20.90 -1.19 -30.31
C ALA A 791 -20.67 -0.42 -29.00
N PRO A 792 -20.50 0.92 -29.02
CA PRO A 792 -20.38 1.75 -27.82
C PRO A 792 -21.76 2.08 -27.19
N VAL A 793 -22.73 1.17 -27.36
CA VAL A 793 -24.12 1.28 -26.92
C VAL A 793 -24.62 -0.12 -26.53
N ALA A 794 -25.54 -0.19 -25.56
CA ALA A 794 -26.06 -1.44 -25.04
C ALA A 794 -26.91 -2.23 -26.05
N THR A 795 -27.56 -1.54 -27.00
CA THR A 795 -28.26 -2.17 -28.14
C THR A 795 -28.18 -1.23 -29.34
N ASN A 796 -27.85 -1.73 -30.54
CA ASN A 796 -27.79 -0.89 -31.74
C ASN A 796 -29.06 -0.98 -32.59
N SER A 797 -29.68 0.17 -32.89
CA SER A 797 -30.84 0.29 -33.77
C SER A 797 -30.51 0.81 -35.17
N ASP A 798 -29.27 1.26 -35.41
CA ASP A 798 -28.88 1.80 -36.72
C ASP A 798 -28.41 0.68 -37.67
N ALA A 799 -29.14 0.50 -38.76
CA ALA A 799 -28.86 -0.52 -39.77
C ALA A 799 -27.72 -0.15 -40.73
N ASN A 800 -27.24 1.10 -40.74
CA ASN A 800 -26.19 1.58 -41.64
C ASN A 800 -26.45 1.24 -43.13
N THR A 801 -27.73 1.33 -43.55
CA THR A 801 -28.19 0.92 -44.87
C THR A 801 -27.40 1.61 -45.99
N GLY A 802 -26.76 0.82 -46.85
CA GLY A 802 -25.97 1.32 -47.98
C GLY A 802 -24.56 1.79 -47.60
N LYS A 803 -24.15 1.66 -46.33
CA LYS A 803 -22.79 2.01 -45.86
C LYS A 803 -21.96 0.79 -45.47
N VAL A 804 -22.60 -0.25 -44.95
CA VAL A 804 -21.95 -1.51 -44.53
C VAL A 804 -22.32 -2.64 -45.47
N ASN A 805 -21.32 -3.38 -45.93
CA ASN A 805 -21.48 -4.52 -46.84
C ASN A 805 -21.77 -5.81 -46.09
N THR A 806 -20.87 -6.19 -45.17
CA THR A 806 -20.96 -7.41 -44.37
C THR A 806 -20.37 -7.14 -42.99
N VAL A 807 -21.02 -7.66 -41.95
CA VAL A 807 -20.51 -7.70 -40.57
C VAL A 807 -20.14 -9.14 -40.24
N PHE A 808 -18.87 -9.36 -39.92
CA PHE A 808 -18.38 -10.66 -39.50
C PHE A 808 -18.22 -10.69 -37.98
N GLN A 809 -18.81 -11.71 -37.36
CA GLN A 809 -18.61 -12.04 -35.94
C GLN A 809 -17.67 -13.24 -35.84
N TRP A 810 -16.72 -13.16 -34.91
CA TRP A 810 -15.80 -14.25 -34.62
C TRP A 810 -16.46 -15.26 -33.68
N SER A 811 -16.43 -16.54 -34.04
CA SER A 811 -16.85 -17.62 -33.14
C SER A 811 -15.61 -18.40 -32.72
N GLU A 812 -15.21 -18.24 -31.45
CA GLU A 812 -14.14 -19.06 -30.86
C GLU A 812 -14.54 -20.54 -30.88
N ILE A 813 -15.80 -20.88 -30.61
CA ILE A 813 -16.26 -22.28 -30.67
C ILE A 813 -16.05 -22.87 -32.07
N ALA A 814 -16.47 -22.17 -33.12
CA ALA A 814 -16.32 -22.67 -34.49
C ALA A 814 -14.91 -22.49 -35.08
N GLY A 815 -14.08 -21.63 -34.49
CA GLY A 815 -12.80 -21.20 -35.08
C GLY A 815 -12.98 -20.50 -36.43
N ALA A 816 -14.11 -19.83 -36.61
CA ALA A 816 -14.52 -19.29 -37.90
C ALA A 816 -15.31 -17.99 -37.75
N TRP A 817 -15.22 -17.18 -38.81
CA TRP A 817 -16.07 -16.00 -38.97
C TRP A 817 -17.45 -16.40 -39.49
N SER A 818 -18.50 -15.85 -38.90
CA SER A 818 -19.88 -15.95 -39.40
C SER A 818 -20.44 -14.55 -39.65
N THR A 819 -21.48 -14.45 -40.47
CA THR A 819 -22.12 -13.16 -40.79
C THR A 819 -23.26 -12.86 -39.84
N THR A 820 -23.41 -11.60 -39.43
CA THR A 820 -24.54 -11.10 -38.62
C THR A 820 -25.01 -9.74 -39.14
N ASP A 821 -26.12 -9.23 -38.60
CA ASP A 821 -26.59 -7.87 -38.88
C ASP A 821 -25.97 -6.89 -37.87
N ILE A 822 -25.60 -5.68 -38.30
CA ILE A 822 -25.00 -4.66 -37.41
C ILE A 822 -25.95 -4.23 -36.26
N THR A 823 -27.26 -4.37 -36.45
CA THR A 823 -28.28 -4.14 -35.41
C THR A 823 -28.34 -5.26 -34.36
N SER A 824 -27.69 -6.40 -34.63
CA SER A 824 -27.50 -7.49 -33.69
C SER A 824 -26.15 -7.41 -32.96
N ALA A 825 -25.41 -6.31 -33.13
CA ALA A 825 -24.18 -6.08 -32.39
C ALA A 825 -24.46 -5.97 -30.89
N LEU A 826 -23.72 -6.73 -30.09
CA LEU A 826 -23.82 -6.77 -28.64
C LEU A 826 -22.73 -5.89 -28.01
N PRO A 827 -23.02 -5.22 -26.88
CA PRO A 827 -22.01 -4.47 -26.14
C PRO A 827 -20.93 -5.45 -25.65
N GLY A 828 -19.67 -5.02 -25.68
CA GLY A 828 -18.55 -5.84 -25.21
C GLY A 828 -18.01 -6.83 -26.25
N HIS A 829 -18.69 -6.98 -27.40
CA HIS A 829 -18.27 -7.85 -28.50
C HIS A 829 -17.69 -7.04 -29.66
N GLY A 830 -16.59 -7.53 -30.23
CA GLY A 830 -15.99 -6.99 -31.44
C GLY A 830 -16.46 -7.71 -32.70
N TYR A 831 -16.47 -6.98 -33.80
CA TYR A 831 -16.92 -7.39 -35.11
C TYR A 831 -15.94 -6.88 -36.15
N ASN A 832 -15.71 -7.67 -37.19
CA ASN A 832 -14.97 -7.20 -38.35
C ASN A 832 -15.95 -6.64 -39.38
N ILE A 833 -15.94 -5.32 -39.56
CA ILE A 833 -16.92 -4.62 -40.38
C ILE A 833 -16.30 -4.14 -41.68
N ARG A 834 -16.93 -4.50 -42.80
CA ARG A 834 -16.55 -4.04 -44.14
C ARG A 834 -17.53 -2.97 -44.63
N GLN A 835 -17.01 -1.80 -44.99
CA GLN A 835 -17.80 -0.73 -45.61
C GLN A 835 -18.00 -0.96 -47.11
N GLU A 836 -19.11 -0.43 -47.63
CA GLU A 836 -19.33 -0.32 -49.07
C GLU A 836 -18.36 0.68 -49.71
N GLU A 837 -17.96 0.46 -50.96
CA GLU A 837 -16.99 1.32 -51.66
C GLU A 837 -17.49 2.77 -51.77
N ALA A 838 -18.81 2.96 -51.87
CA ALA A 838 -19.46 4.27 -51.94
C ALA A 838 -19.82 4.88 -50.57
N SER A 839 -19.43 4.25 -49.47
CA SER A 839 -19.69 4.74 -48.10
C SER A 839 -18.98 6.08 -47.86
N ASP A 840 -19.56 6.94 -47.02
CA ASP A 840 -18.95 8.17 -46.52
C ASP A 840 -17.90 7.91 -45.41
N GLY A 841 -17.69 6.63 -45.08
CA GLY A 841 -16.75 6.19 -44.06
C GLY A 841 -17.33 6.25 -42.64
N VAL A 842 -18.53 6.79 -42.43
CA VAL A 842 -19.16 6.88 -41.10
C VAL A 842 -20.06 5.68 -40.85
N ILE A 843 -19.79 4.94 -39.78
CA ILE A 843 -20.68 3.91 -39.22
C ILE A 843 -21.32 4.45 -37.95
N SER A 844 -22.64 4.40 -37.86
CA SER A 844 -23.40 4.91 -36.73
C SER A 844 -23.88 3.78 -35.83
N PHE A 845 -23.80 3.97 -34.51
CA PHE A 845 -24.40 3.10 -33.51
C PHE A 845 -25.41 3.91 -32.69
N THR A 846 -26.69 3.52 -32.74
CA THR A 846 -27.77 4.29 -32.09
C THR A 846 -28.46 3.45 -31.03
N GLY A 847 -28.40 3.88 -29.76
CA GLY A 847 -29.01 3.16 -28.65
C GLY A 847 -28.64 3.69 -27.27
N PRO A 848 -29.12 3.03 -26.21
CA PRO A 848 -28.83 3.42 -24.83
C PRO A 848 -27.37 3.12 -24.47
N ILE A 849 -26.83 3.87 -23.50
CA ILE A 849 -25.49 3.65 -22.94
C ILE A 849 -25.52 2.43 -22.00
N VAL A 850 -24.37 1.77 -21.84
CA VAL A 850 -24.19 0.72 -20.83
C VAL A 850 -24.06 1.39 -19.44
N ASN A 851 -25.08 1.25 -18.59
CA ASN A 851 -25.18 1.91 -17.27
C ASN A 851 -24.50 1.13 -16.12
N SER A 852 -23.81 0.03 -16.41
CA SER A 852 -23.18 -0.81 -15.40
C SER A 852 -21.87 -1.36 -15.91
N ASP A 853 -21.10 -1.96 -15.01
CA ASP A 853 -20.01 -2.84 -15.43
C ASP A 853 -20.58 -3.98 -16.28
N LEU A 854 -19.78 -4.42 -17.25
CA LEU A 854 -20.19 -5.42 -18.24
C LEU A 854 -19.21 -6.59 -18.23
N THR A 855 -19.74 -7.79 -18.03
CA THR A 855 -18.97 -9.03 -18.17
C THR A 855 -19.24 -9.68 -19.52
N VAL A 856 -18.18 -10.01 -20.25
CA VAL A 856 -18.23 -10.69 -21.54
C VAL A 856 -17.65 -12.09 -21.40
N ALA A 857 -18.51 -13.09 -21.57
CA ALA A 857 -18.07 -14.48 -21.57
C ALA A 857 -17.16 -14.77 -22.77
N ALA A 858 -16.07 -15.47 -22.50
CA ALA A 858 -15.08 -15.94 -23.46
C ALA A 858 -14.98 -17.46 -23.40
N SER A 859 -14.73 -18.05 -24.56
CA SER A 859 -14.63 -19.50 -24.72
C SER A 859 -13.18 -19.90 -24.93
N SER A 860 -12.82 -21.09 -24.45
CA SER A 860 -11.49 -21.66 -24.66
C SER A 860 -11.63 -23.16 -24.93
N PRO A 861 -10.73 -23.77 -25.71
CA PRO A 861 -10.72 -25.22 -25.82
C PRO A 861 -10.36 -25.91 -24.48
N TYR A 862 -9.78 -25.19 -23.52
CA TYR A 862 -9.27 -25.74 -22.27
C TYR A 862 -10.25 -25.57 -21.11
N ALA A 863 -10.39 -26.59 -20.27
CA ALA A 863 -11.27 -26.60 -19.09
C ALA A 863 -10.56 -26.17 -17.80
N ASP A 864 -9.23 -26.22 -17.80
CA ASP A 864 -8.35 -25.99 -16.66
C ASP A 864 -7.55 -24.70 -16.83
N ALA A 865 -7.21 -24.08 -15.71
CA ALA A 865 -6.27 -22.97 -15.64
C ALA A 865 -4.82 -23.49 -15.63
N ILE A 866 -3.86 -22.70 -16.14
CA ILE A 866 -2.45 -23.07 -16.25
C ILE A 866 -1.53 -22.02 -15.59
N ALA A 867 -0.48 -22.45 -14.90
CA ALA A 867 0.54 -21.51 -14.40
C ALA A 867 1.52 -21.07 -15.52
N PRO A 868 2.19 -19.90 -15.39
CA PRO A 868 3.01 -19.34 -16.48
C PRO A 868 4.11 -20.27 -17.03
N ASP A 869 4.76 -21.06 -16.17
CA ASP A 869 5.86 -21.97 -16.55
C ASP A 869 5.43 -23.44 -16.76
N GLU A 870 4.12 -23.72 -16.72
CA GLU A 870 3.61 -25.06 -16.97
C GLU A 870 3.53 -25.38 -18.47
N SER A 871 3.64 -26.67 -18.78
CA SER A 871 3.53 -27.15 -20.16
C SER A 871 2.12 -26.91 -20.71
N TYR A 872 2.01 -25.97 -21.64
CA TYR A 872 0.76 -25.63 -22.33
C TYR A 872 0.09 -26.84 -23.01
N PHE A 873 0.86 -27.88 -23.33
CA PHE A 873 0.39 -29.07 -24.05
C PHE A 873 -0.27 -30.13 -23.16
N ASP A 874 -0.28 -29.92 -21.85
CA ASP A 874 -0.86 -30.86 -20.89
C ASP A 874 -2.23 -30.45 -20.35
N ARG A 875 -2.76 -29.32 -20.85
CA ARG A 875 -4.08 -28.78 -20.50
C ARG A 875 -5.23 -29.69 -20.90
N ALA A 876 -6.24 -29.76 -20.04
CA ALA A 876 -7.45 -30.55 -20.22
C ALA A 876 -8.44 -29.85 -21.17
N TYR A 877 -9.03 -30.59 -22.11
CA TYR A 877 -10.05 -30.03 -23.02
C TYR A 877 -11.44 -29.97 -22.36
N VAL A 878 -12.21 -28.92 -22.64
CA VAL A 878 -13.62 -28.86 -22.25
C VAL A 878 -14.47 -29.82 -23.08
N SER A 879 -15.58 -30.30 -22.53
CA SER A 879 -16.46 -31.28 -23.16
C SER A 879 -16.91 -30.83 -24.56
N GLY A 880 -16.67 -31.67 -25.57
CA GLY A 880 -16.99 -31.36 -26.98
C GLY A 880 -15.86 -30.66 -27.74
N ARG A 881 -14.81 -30.24 -27.04
CA ARG A 881 -13.54 -29.79 -27.61
C ARG A 881 -12.53 -30.92 -27.59
N SER A 882 -11.57 -30.81 -28.49
CA SER A 882 -10.47 -31.76 -28.66
C SER A 882 -9.40 -31.07 -29.51
N LEU A 883 -8.31 -31.78 -29.76
CA LEU A 883 -7.29 -31.32 -30.69
C LEU A 883 -7.84 -31.12 -32.09
N GLU A 884 -8.63 -32.08 -32.55
CA GLU A 884 -9.21 -32.06 -33.89
C GLU A 884 -10.31 -30.99 -34.01
N ASN A 885 -10.72 -30.40 -32.88
CA ASN A 885 -11.74 -29.36 -32.77
C ASN A 885 -11.36 -28.30 -31.70
N LEU A 886 -10.23 -27.62 -31.88
CA LEU A 886 -9.79 -26.52 -31.00
C LEU A 886 -10.59 -25.22 -31.19
N GLY A 887 -11.41 -25.15 -32.25
CA GLY A 887 -12.07 -23.91 -32.67
C GLY A 887 -11.07 -22.79 -32.89
N GLY A 888 -11.31 -21.66 -32.23
CA GLY A 888 -10.54 -20.43 -32.26
C GLY A 888 -9.34 -20.45 -31.32
N ARG A 889 -9.08 -21.59 -30.67
CA ARG A 889 -7.88 -21.86 -29.88
C ARG A 889 -7.76 -20.94 -28.66
N GLY A 890 -8.88 -20.45 -28.14
CA GLY A 890 -8.95 -19.51 -27.01
C GLY A 890 -8.96 -18.04 -27.41
N TRP A 891 -8.79 -17.71 -28.70
CA TRP A 891 -8.87 -16.33 -29.16
C TRP A 891 -10.32 -15.85 -29.15
N ASN A 892 -10.59 -14.82 -28.38
CA ASN A 892 -11.90 -14.16 -28.32
C ASN A 892 -11.76 -12.73 -28.82
N LEU A 893 -12.85 -12.19 -29.37
CA LEU A 893 -12.90 -10.84 -29.93
C LEU A 893 -13.85 -9.97 -29.09
N PRO A 894 -13.44 -9.54 -27.89
CA PRO A 894 -14.15 -8.50 -27.17
C PRO A 894 -13.98 -7.13 -27.84
N GLY A 895 -14.69 -6.14 -27.34
CA GLY A 895 -14.55 -4.77 -27.81
C GLY A 895 -15.11 -3.76 -26.84
N ASN A 896 -14.60 -2.53 -26.90
CA ASN A 896 -14.95 -1.48 -25.95
C ASN A 896 -16.46 -1.16 -26.02
N PRO A 897 -17.24 -1.41 -24.94
CA PRO A 897 -18.69 -1.21 -24.91
C PRO A 897 -19.09 0.25 -24.65
N PHE A 898 -18.14 1.13 -24.32
CA PHE A 898 -18.41 2.47 -23.85
C PHE A 898 -18.26 3.54 -24.96
N PRO A 899 -18.99 4.65 -24.87
CA PRO A 899 -18.83 5.81 -25.77
C PRO A 899 -17.63 6.71 -25.41
N SER A 900 -16.65 6.17 -24.68
CA SER A 900 -15.35 6.76 -24.38
C SER A 900 -14.23 5.75 -24.66
N ALA A 901 -12.98 6.18 -24.62
CA ALA A 901 -11.88 5.22 -24.57
C ALA A 901 -11.86 4.50 -23.22
N ILE A 902 -11.25 3.31 -23.17
CA ILE A 902 -10.90 2.61 -21.93
C ILE A 902 -9.39 2.51 -21.77
N ASN A 903 -8.91 2.63 -20.54
CA ASN A 903 -7.52 2.39 -20.19
C ASN A 903 -7.19 0.89 -20.31
N ALA A 904 -6.24 0.54 -21.18
CA ALA A 904 -5.89 -0.84 -21.44
C ALA A 904 -5.20 -1.53 -20.24
N SER A 905 -4.43 -0.78 -19.44
CA SER A 905 -3.79 -1.31 -18.23
C SER A 905 -4.83 -1.59 -17.15
N ALA A 906 -5.81 -0.69 -16.97
CA ALA A 906 -6.93 -0.94 -16.06
C ALA A 906 -7.74 -2.18 -16.48
N PHE A 907 -8.00 -2.35 -17.79
CA PHE A 907 -8.63 -3.57 -18.31
C PHE A 907 -7.81 -4.84 -18.04
N ILE A 908 -6.49 -4.81 -18.26
CA ILE A 908 -5.61 -5.95 -17.95
C ILE A 908 -5.67 -6.27 -16.45
N ASN A 909 -5.52 -5.27 -15.59
CA ASN A 909 -5.47 -5.45 -14.13
C ASN A 909 -6.78 -6.00 -13.56
N ALA A 910 -7.93 -5.62 -14.12
CA ALA A 910 -9.23 -6.16 -13.69
C ALA A 910 -9.46 -7.62 -14.10
N ASN A 911 -8.70 -8.12 -15.08
CA ASN A 911 -8.95 -9.42 -15.73
C ASN A 911 -7.81 -10.42 -15.60
N TYR A 912 -6.62 -9.99 -15.20
CA TYR A 912 -5.49 -10.87 -14.93
C TYR A 912 -5.33 -11.10 -13.43
N ASN A 913 -5.01 -12.32 -13.04
CA ASN A 913 -4.67 -12.67 -11.66
C ASN A 913 -3.46 -13.61 -11.65
N ALA A 914 -2.51 -13.38 -10.74
CA ALA A 914 -1.36 -14.27 -10.59
C ALA A 914 -1.75 -15.69 -10.13
N THR A 915 -2.91 -15.84 -9.49
CA THR A 915 -3.53 -17.14 -9.20
C THR A 915 -4.23 -17.65 -10.47
N PRO A 916 -3.75 -18.71 -11.13
CA PRO A 916 -4.25 -19.14 -12.44
C PRO A 916 -5.76 -19.35 -12.51
N SER A 917 -6.37 -19.93 -11.47
CA SER A 917 -7.81 -20.22 -11.42
C SER A 917 -8.70 -18.98 -11.33
N LEU A 918 -8.13 -17.81 -11.05
CA LEU A 918 -8.84 -16.53 -10.96
C LEU A 918 -8.55 -15.63 -12.17
N SER A 919 -7.60 -15.99 -13.02
CA SER A 919 -7.22 -15.21 -14.21
C SER A 919 -8.20 -15.46 -15.35
N GLN A 920 -8.53 -14.39 -16.09
CA GLN A 920 -9.31 -14.46 -17.33
C GLN A 920 -8.40 -14.50 -18.55
N PHE A 921 -7.18 -13.98 -18.43
CA PHE A 921 -6.14 -14.09 -19.43
C PHE A 921 -5.31 -15.36 -19.29
N ASP A 922 -4.91 -15.91 -20.43
CA ASP A 922 -3.79 -16.84 -20.47
C ASP A 922 -2.49 -16.11 -20.07
N PRO A 923 -1.65 -16.69 -19.18
CA PRO A 923 -0.47 -16.01 -18.65
C PRO A 923 0.58 -15.65 -19.71
N ASN A 924 0.61 -16.34 -20.86
CA ASN A 924 1.55 -16.04 -21.95
C ASN A 924 1.06 -14.93 -22.90
N TYR A 925 -0.20 -14.52 -22.75
CA TYR A 925 -0.91 -13.65 -23.69
C TYR A 925 -1.74 -12.58 -22.95
N VAL A 926 -1.22 -12.08 -21.82
CA VAL A 926 -1.80 -10.96 -21.07
C VAL A 926 -1.57 -9.65 -21.84
N ALA A 927 -2.33 -9.48 -22.92
CA ALA A 927 -2.25 -8.35 -23.84
C ALA A 927 -3.54 -8.22 -24.67
N LEU A 928 -3.78 -7.02 -25.19
CA LEU A 928 -4.87 -6.73 -26.12
C LEU A 928 -4.29 -6.62 -27.54
N TYR A 929 -4.72 -7.49 -28.45
CA TYR A 929 -4.20 -7.54 -29.81
C TYR A 929 -5.07 -6.72 -30.77
N LEU A 930 -4.47 -5.69 -31.37
CA LEU A 930 -5.12 -4.73 -32.26
C LEU A 930 -4.77 -5.03 -33.71
N PHE A 931 -5.78 -5.03 -34.58
CA PHE A 931 -5.58 -5.25 -36.01
C PHE A 931 -5.47 -3.92 -36.75
N ASP A 932 -4.41 -3.77 -37.54
CA ASP A 932 -4.25 -2.68 -38.52
C ASP A 932 -4.62 -3.18 -39.91
N GLY A 933 -5.80 -2.75 -40.36
CA GLY A 933 -6.34 -3.09 -41.67
C GLY A 933 -5.58 -2.51 -42.86
N THR A 934 -4.78 -1.43 -42.68
CA THR A 934 -3.96 -0.85 -43.75
C THR A 934 -2.71 -1.71 -43.97
N SER A 935 -1.97 -2.02 -42.92
CA SER A 935 -0.72 -2.82 -43.02
C SER A 935 -0.97 -4.33 -42.91
N ARG A 936 -2.21 -4.74 -42.66
CA ARG A 936 -2.65 -6.13 -42.46
C ARG A 936 -1.82 -6.88 -41.42
N ARG A 937 -1.55 -6.22 -40.29
CA ARG A 937 -0.74 -6.76 -39.18
C ARG A 937 -1.40 -6.54 -37.83
N TYR A 938 -1.01 -7.35 -36.86
CA TYR A 938 -1.42 -7.16 -35.47
C TYR A 938 -0.35 -6.43 -34.68
N TYR A 939 -0.81 -5.61 -33.76
CA TYR A 939 -0.02 -5.05 -32.66
C TYR A 939 -0.61 -5.51 -31.34
N TYR A 940 0.08 -5.21 -30.24
CA TYR A 940 -0.39 -5.51 -28.90
C TYR A 940 -0.35 -4.26 -28.01
N VAL A 941 -1.23 -4.20 -27.02
CA VAL A 941 -1.19 -3.27 -25.89
C VAL A 941 -1.09 -4.11 -24.62
N ALA A 942 -0.10 -3.79 -23.78
CA ALA A 942 0.25 -4.55 -22.58
C ALA A 942 0.94 -3.64 -21.56
N ASN A 943 1.43 -4.20 -20.44
CA ASN A 943 2.10 -3.41 -19.41
C ASN A 943 3.26 -2.60 -20.01
N TYR A 944 3.39 -1.37 -19.52
CA TYR A 944 4.31 -0.37 -20.06
C TYR A 944 5.77 -0.72 -19.75
N THR A 945 6.62 -0.68 -20.77
CA THR A 945 8.08 -0.87 -20.68
C THR A 945 8.84 0.27 -21.36
N GLY A 946 8.10 1.30 -21.82
CA GLY A 946 8.57 2.32 -22.75
C GLY A 946 8.74 1.85 -24.20
N TRP A 947 8.74 0.55 -24.47
CA TRP A 947 8.89 0.02 -25.83
C TRP A 947 7.54 -0.07 -26.56
N PRO A 948 7.44 0.46 -27.79
CA PRO A 948 6.21 0.36 -28.59
C PRO A 948 5.98 -1.06 -29.11
N SER A 949 4.73 -1.38 -29.41
CA SER A 949 4.42 -2.55 -30.23
C SER A 949 4.71 -2.22 -31.70
N GLY A 950 5.73 -2.85 -32.27
CA GLY A 950 6.24 -2.50 -33.60
C GLY A 950 6.88 -1.10 -33.63
N THR A 951 6.83 -0.42 -34.77
CA THR A 951 7.48 0.89 -34.98
C THR A 951 6.68 2.09 -34.47
N ASP A 952 5.35 1.96 -34.35
CA ASP A 952 4.45 3.14 -34.31
C ASP A 952 3.32 3.05 -33.26
N LEU A 953 3.10 1.92 -32.59
CA LEU A 953 2.03 1.79 -31.60
C LEU A 953 2.56 2.02 -30.17
N SER A 954 2.17 3.15 -29.57
CA SER A 954 2.30 3.43 -28.14
C SER A 954 0.94 3.69 -27.47
N ALA A 955 -0.10 2.96 -27.92
CA ALA A 955 -1.44 3.14 -27.37
C ALA A 955 -1.53 2.62 -25.94
N THR A 956 -2.07 3.45 -25.05
CA THR A 956 -2.42 3.12 -23.66
C THR A 956 -3.92 2.86 -23.49
N HIS A 957 -4.72 3.10 -24.54
CA HIS A 957 -6.17 3.05 -24.51
C HIS A 957 -6.76 2.27 -25.69
N ILE A 958 -7.91 1.65 -25.46
CA ILE A 958 -8.78 1.13 -26.51
C ILE A 958 -9.88 2.15 -26.77
N GLN A 959 -9.97 2.65 -28.00
CA GLN A 959 -10.89 3.73 -28.36
C GLN A 959 -12.34 3.28 -28.36
N ALA A 960 -13.27 4.24 -28.23
CA ALA A 960 -14.71 3.98 -28.30
C ALA A 960 -15.07 3.28 -29.63
N GLY A 961 -15.77 2.16 -29.51
CA GLY A 961 -16.14 1.32 -30.65
C GLY A 961 -14.98 0.57 -31.32
N GLN A 962 -13.85 0.36 -30.63
CA GLN A 962 -12.73 -0.47 -31.11
C GLN A 962 -12.80 -1.90 -30.53
N GLY A 963 -12.64 -2.90 -31.39
CA GLY A 963 -12.50 -4.30 -31.02
C GLY A 963 -11.03 -4.74 -30.92
N PHE A 964 -10.75 -5.75 -30.11
CA PHE A 964 -9.41 -6.29 -29.90
C PHE A 964 -9.47 -7.79 -29.58
N PHE A 965 -8.43 -8.54 -29.91
CA PHE A 965 -8.34 -9.94 -29.53
C PHE A 965 -7.68 -10.12 -28.16
N VAL A 966 -8.17 -11.09 -27.40
CA VAL A 966 -7.56 -11.58 -26.15
C VAL A 966 -7.52 -13.11 -26.18
N LEU A 967 -6.57 -13.70 -25.45
CA LEU A 967 -6.54 -15.14 -25.25
C LEU A 967 -7.13 -15.47 -23.87
N ALA A 968 -8.25 -16.19 -23.86
CA ALA A 968 -8.94 -16.60 -22.65
C ALA A 968 -8.15 -17.70 -21.92
N MET A 969 -8.09 -17.60 -20.59
CA MET A 969 -7.47 -18.61 -19.73
C MET A 969 -8.13 -19.96 -19.99
N ASN A 970 -9.40 -20.13 -19.66
CA ASN A 970 -10.12 -21.40 -19.81
C ASN A 970 -11.56 -21.14 -20.25
N ASP A 971 -12.30 -22.21 -20.51
CA ASP A 971 -13.67 -22.09 -20.96
C ASP A 971 -14.51 -21.43 -19.88
N ASN A 972 -15.41 -20.53 -20.29
CA ASN A 972 -16.19 -19.67 -19.40
C ASN A 972 -15.35 -18.63 -18.64
N SER A 973 -14.16 -18.26 -19.12
CA SER A 973 -13.52 -17.01 -18.68
C SER A 973 -14.44 -15.82 -18.96
N GLU A 974 -14.41 -14.82 -18.09
CA GLU A 974 -15.35 -13.72 -18.04
C GLU A 974 -14.58 -12.39 -18.01
N PHE A 975 -14.48 -11.72 -19.16
CA PHE A 975 -13.78 -10.43 -19.25
C PHE A 975 -14.68 -9.30 -18.76
N LEU A 976 -14.26 -8.65 -17.67
CA LEU A 976 -14.94 -7.54 -17.02
C LEU A 976 -14.50 -6.19 -17.61
N PHE A 977 -15.47 -5.41 -18.05
CA PHE A 977 -15.36 -4.00 -18.42
C PHE A 977 -15.99 -3.16 -17.32
N THR A 978 -15.17 -2.54 -16.47
CA THR A 978 -15.68 -1.64 -15.42
C THR A 978 -15.81 -0.21 -15.94
N ARG A 979 -16.81 0.52 -15.48
CA ARG A 979 -16.99 1.94 -15.82
C ARG A 979 -15.81 2.82 -15.40
N ALA A 980 -15.08 2.42 -14.35
CA ALA A 980 -13.87 3.08 -13.88
C ALA A 980 -12.69 3.06 -14.88
N MET A 981 -12.76 2.22 -15.93
CA MET A 981 -11.73 2.20 -16.97
C MET A 981 -11.90 3.31 -18.00
N GLN A 982 -13.05 4.01 -18.03
CA GLN A 982 -13.36 5.02 -19.03
C GLN A 982 -12.49 6.27 -18.85
N GLU A 983 -11.91 6.77 -19.94
CA GLU A 983 -11.11 8.00 -19.93
C GLU A 983 -11.35 8.85 -21.19
N HIS A 984 -11.24 10.17 -21.04
CA HIS A 984 -11.21 11.11 -22.16
C HIS A 984 -9.84 11.05 -22.86
N SER A 985 -9.71 10.16 -23.86
CA SER A 985 -8.51 10.00 -24.70
C SER A 985 -8.80 10.40 -26.14
N THR A 986 -9.28 11.64 -26.34
CA THR A 986 -9.85 12.13 -27.61
C THR A 986 -8.80 12.37 -28.70
N ALA A 987 -7.55 12.67 -28.30
CA ALA A 987 -6.43 13.01 -29.20
C ALA A 987 -5.50 11.83 -29.55
N THR A 988 -5.92 10.59 -29.29
CA THR A 988 -5.08 9.43 -29.56
C THR A 988 -5.15 9.03 -31.03
N ALA A 989 -4.04 9.22 -31.73
CA ALA A 989 -3.85 8.60 -33.04
C ALA A 989 -3.80 7.07 -32.85
N MET A 990 -4.55 6.32 -33.67
CA MET A 990 -4.60 4.85 -33.63
C MET A 990 -3.21 4.18 -33.71
N LEU A 991 -2.20 4.91 -34.17
CA LEU A 991 -0.78 4.58 -34.18
C LEU A 991 0.01 5.90 -34.18
N LYS A 992 0.55 6.35 -33.04
CA LYS A 992 1.55 7.43 -33.02
C LYS A 992 2.57 7.20 -31.91
N SER A 993 3.79 7.63 -32.20
CA SER A 993 4.99 7.54 -31.38
C SER A 993 5.08 8.69 -30.37
N GLY A 994 5.14 8.36 -29.08
CA GLY A 994 5.58 9.25 -28.00
C GLY A 994 7.09 9.13 -27.81
N GLY A 995 7.80 10.24 -28.02
CA GLY A 995 9.25 10.34 -27.86
C GLY A 995 9.64 11.00 -26.55
N THR A 996 9.78 10.20 -25.49
CA THR A 996 10.68 10.44 -24.35
C THR A 996 11.37 9.11 -24.05
N ASP A 997 12.68 9.13 -23.78
CA ASP A 997 13.50 7.92 -23.71
C ASP A 997 13.42 7.26 -22.32
N ASP A 998 12.20 6.98 -21.86
CA ASP A 998 11.90 6.30 -20.59
C ASP A 998 11.85 4.77 -20.76
N ARG A 999 12.47 4.27 -21.82
CA ARG A 999 12.51 2.85 -22.19
C ARG A 999 13.37 2.06 -21.23
N TRP A 1000 12.88 0.88 -20.84
CA TRP A 1000 13.70 -0.11 -20.17
C TRP A 1000 14.93 -0.48 -21.02
N PRO A 1001 16.08 -0.83 -20.41
CA PRO A 1001 17.19 -1.40 -21.16
C PRO A 1001 16.74 -2.57 -22.02
N GLY A 1002 17.25 -2.68 -23.25
CA GLY A 1002 16.78 -3.69 -24.18
C GLY A 1002 17.01 -3.35 -25.65
N LEU A 1003 16.42 -4.17 -26.51
CA LEU A 1003 16.40 -3.95 -27.95
C LEU A 1003 15.06 -4.33 -28.57
N GLN A 1004 14.70 -3.60 -29.62
CA GLN A 1004 13.68 -4.01 -30.58
C GLN A 1004 14.38 -4.45 -31.86
N LEU A 1005 14.37 -5.75 -32.13
CA LEU A 1005 14.97 -6.37 -33.31
C LEU A 1005 13.95 -6.36 -34.47
N LYS A 1006 14.38 -5.84 -35.61
CA LYS A 1006 13.59 -5.78 -36.84
C LYS A 1006 14.25 -6.59 -37.95
N VAL A 1007 13.44 -7.38 -38.65
CA VAL A 1007 13.79 -8.03 -39.91
C VAL A 1007 12.99 -7.42 -41.05
N THR A 1008 13.69 -6.88 -42.05
CA THR A 1008 13.10 -6.42 -43.31
C THR A 1008 13.25 -7.51 -44.37
N HIS A 1009 12.15 -7.84 -45.05
CA HIS A 1009 12.02 -8.81 -46.15
C HIS A 1009 11.28 -8.14 -47.33
N PRO A 1010 11.43 -8.61 -48.60
CA PRO A 1010 10.72 -8.02 -49.74
C PRO A 1010 9.19 -7.94 -49.60
N THR A 1011 8.59 -8.77 -48.74
CA THR A 1011 7.15 -8.82 -48.53
C THR A 1011 6.68 -8.05 -47.29
N GLY A 1012 7.60 -7.54 -46.45
CA GLY A 1012 7.23 -6.74 -45.28
C GLY A 1012 8.33 -6.65 -44.21
N GLU A 1013 7.96 -6.08 -43.07
CA GLU A 1013 8.83 -5.97 -41.89
C GLU A 1013 8.19 -6.67 -40.69
N VAL A 1014 9.00 -7.39 -39.91
CA VAL A 1014 8.60 -8.08 -38.68
C VAL A 1014 9.52 -7.73 -37.52
N ILE A 1015 8.97 -7.71 -36.30
CA ILE A 1015 9.63 -7.16 -35.11
C ILE A 1015 9.45 -8.10 -33.92
N THR A 1016 10.51 -8.25 -33.12
CA THR A 1016 10.46 -8.82 -31.77
C THR A 1016 11.23 -7.91 -30.81
N THR A 1017 10.83 -7.86 -29.54
CA THR A 1017 11.45 -6.99 -28.53
C THR A 1017 12.00 -7.82 -27.36
N VAL A 1018 13.18 -7.45 -26.86
CA VAL A 1018 13.76 -8.02 -25.62
C VAL A 1018 14.04 -6.85 -24.67
N VAL A 1019 13.51 -6.90 -23.46
CA VAL A 1019 13.63 -5.84 -22.45
C VAL A 1019 14.16 -6.41 -21.14
N TYR A 1020 14.83 -5.57 -20.36
CA TYR A 1020 15.44 -5.95 -19.08
C TYR A 1020 14.97 -5.06 -17.94
N ASN A 1021 14.60 -5.66 -16.81
CA ASN A 1021 14.19 -4.97 -15.59
C ASN A 1021 14.68 -5.72 -14.34
N GLN A 1022 14.72 -5.09 -13.17
CA GLN A 1022 15.16 -5.73 -11.93
C GLN A 1022 14.11 -6.69 -11.33
N GLU A 1023 12.82 -6.50 -11.66
CA GLU A 1023 11.69 -7.23 -11.07
C GLU A 1023 11.21 -8.42 -11.92
N THR A 1024 11.79 -8.61 -13.11
CA THR A 1024 11.44 -9.69 -14.06
C THR A 1024 12.23 -10.97 -13.78
N THR A 1025 11.75 -12.10 -14.30
CA THR A 1025 12.32 -13.44 -14.11
C THR A 1025 12.85 -14.02 -15.41
N THR A 1026 13.56 -15.16 -15.35
CA THR A 1026 13.94 -15.92 -16.56
C THR A 1026 12.84 -16.85 -17.07
N GLY A 1027 11.73 -16.95 -16.34
CA GLY A 1027 10.51 -17.66 -16.73
C GLY A 1027 9.56 -16.73 -17.47
N VAL A 1028 8.26 -17.05 -17.45
CA VAL A 1028 7.23 -16.15 -18.01
C VAL A 1028 6.84 -15.10 -16.98
N ASP A 1029 6.92 -13.83 -17.34
CA ASP A 1029 6.45 -12.65 -16.62
C ASP A 1029 5.16 -12.10 -17.26
N PRO A 1030 3.96 -12.53 -16.80
CA PRO A 1030 2.71 -12.20 -17.48
C PRO A 1030 2.46 -10.69 -17.55
N GLY A 1031 2.10 -10.21 -18.74
CA GLY A 1031 1.89 -8.80 -19.04
C GLY A 1031 3.15 -8.06 -19.50
N TYR A 1032 4.33 -8.64 -19.26
CA TYR A 1032 5.62 -8.16 -19.77
C TYR A 1032 6.12 -9.04 -20.91
N ASP A 1033 6.07 -10.35 -20.75
CA ASP A 1033 6.20 -11.33 -21.82
C ASP A 1033 4.90 -11.43 -22.63
N ILE A 1034 5.02 -11.28 -23.95
CA ILE A 1034 3.88 -11.23 -24.86
C ILE A 1034 4.05 -12.26 -25.96
N GLY A 1035 3.19 -13.27 -25.95
CA GLY A 1035 3.12 -14.29 -26.98
C GLY A 1035 2.82 -13.71 -28.36
N LEU A 1036 3.39 -14.31 -29.39
CA LEU A 1036 3.21 -13.92 -30.78
C LEU A 1036 1.81 -14.32 -31.27
N PHE A 1037 1.03 -13.33 -31.73
CA PHE A 1037 -0.19 -13.57 -32.50
C PHE A 1037 0.20 -13.85 -33.96
N LYS A 1038 0.14 -15.11 -34.39
CA LYS A 1038 0.49 -15.50 -35.77
C LYS A 1038 -0.57 -15.02 -36.76
N SER A 1039 -0.21 -14.09 -37.64
CA SER A 1039 -1.13 -13.48 -38.60
C SER A 1039 -0.93 -13.92 -40.06
N GLY A 1040 -0.12 -14.96 -40.30
CA GLY A 1040 0.09 -15.53 -41.63
C GLY A 1040 0.98 -14.69 -42.55
N GLN A 1041 1.99 -14.01 -42.00
CA GLN A 1041 3.00 -13.28 -42.78
C GLN A 1041 4.03 -14.24 -43.40
N ASP A 1042 4.67 -13.85 -44.51
CA ASP A 1042 5.64 -14.71 -45.22
C ASP A 1042 6.96 -14.92 -44.44
N VAL A 1043 7.20 -14.07 -43.43
CA VAL A 1043 8.31 -14.18 -42.48
C VAL A 1043 7.76 -13.97 -41.08
N GLU A 1044 8.16 -14.81 -40.12
CA GLU A 1044 7.89 -14.60 -38.69
C GLU A 1044 9.22 -14.36 -37.95
N LEU A 1045 9.19 -13.47 -36.95
CA LEU A 1045 10.32 -13.17 -36.07
C LEU A 1045 9.86 -13.22 -34.61
N TYR A 1046 10.58 -13.96 -33.78
CA TYR A 1046 10.22 -14.15 -32.38
C TYR A 1046 11.43 -14.55 -31.54
N THR A 1047 11.22 -14.56 -30.23
CA THR A 1047 12.14 -15.11 -29.23
C THR A 1047 11.52 -16.31 -28.53
N ILE A 1048 12.33 -17.06 -27.79
CA ILE A 1048 11.89 -18.15 -26.91
C ILE A 1048 12.52 -17.98 -25.53
N LEU A 1049 11.90 -18.53 -24.49
CA LEU A 1049 12.44 -18.49 -23.13
C LEU A 1049 13.85 -19.11 -23.09
N PRO A 1050 14.87 -18.40 -22.58
CA PRO A 1050 16.24 -18.91 -22.56
C PRO A 1050 16.45 -20.03 -21.53
N ALA A 1051 15.66 -20.04 -20.45
CA ALA A 1051 15.77 -21.01 -19.37
C ALA A 1051 15.06 -22.35 -19.67
N SER A 1052 13.88 -22.31 -20.30
CA SER A 1052 13.12 -23.52 -20.65
C SER A 1052 12.10 -23.24 -21.76
N ASP A 1053 12.23 -23.91 -22.92
CA ASP A 1053 11.28 -23.78 -24.04
C ASP A 1053 9.91 -24.38 -23.65
N ASN A 1054 8.96 -23.51 -23.29
CA ASN A 1054 7.57 -23.85 -23.00
C ASN A 1054 6.71 -24.04 -24.27
N GLY A 1055 7.31 -23.89 -25.46
CA GLY A 1055 6.65 -24.04 -26.75
C GLY A 1055 5.90 -22.81 -27.25
N ILE A 1056 6.02 -21.66 -26.57
CA ILE A 1056 5.45 -20.37 -26.98
C ILE A 1056 6.51 -19.51 -27.67
N ASN A 1057 6.12 -18.87 -28.78
CA ASN A 1057 6.93 -17.87 -29.46
C ASN A 1057 6.56 -16.49 -28.91
N TYR A 1058 7.53 -15.67 -28.52
CA TYR A 1058 7.29 -14.35 -27.93
C TYR A 1058 7.61 -13.21 -28.92
N THR A 1059 6.71 -12.23 -29.00
CA THR A 1059 6.92 -10.96 -29.72
C THR A 1059 7.53 -9.87 -28.82
N ARG A 1060 7.36 -10.01 -27.51
CA ARG A 1060 8.13 -9.28 -26.49
C ARG A 1060 8.54 -10.25 -25.41
N GLN A 1061 9.80 -10.19 -25.03
CA GLN A 1061 10.37 -10.97 -23.94
C GLN A 1061 10.98 -10.04 -22.88
N ALA A 1062 10.61 -10.22 -21.63
CA ALA A 1062 11.16 -9.52 -20.48
C ALA A 1062 12.11 -10.44 -19.72
N LEU A 1063 13.25 -9.91 -19.26
CA LEU A 1063 14.30 -10.69 -18.60
C LEU A 1063 14.91 -9.91 -17.42
N PRO A 1064 15.52 -10.57 -16.43
CA PRO A 1064 16.14 -9.89 -15.30
C PRO A 1064 17.37 -9.11 -15.75
N LEU A 1065 17.54 -7.89 -15.26
CA LEU A 1065 18.70 -7.05 -15.57
C LEU A 1065 20.00 -7.67 -15.02
N SER A 1066 19.92 -8.41 -13.92
CA SER A 1066 21.04 -9.10 -13.27
C SER A 1066 21.68 -10.20 -14.13
N VAL A 1067 20.97 -10.73 -15.14
CA VAL A 1067 21.45 -11.80 -16.02
C VAL A 1067 21.72 -11.31 -17.45
N ALA A 1068 21.62 -10.01 -17.71
CA ALA A 1068 21.71 -9.46 -19.06
C ALA A 1068 23.02 -9.82 -19.80
N ASP A 1069 24.14 -9.91 -19.09
CA ASP A 1069 25.47 -10.26 -19.64
C ASP A 1069 25.77 -11.76 -19.67
N THR A 1070 24.91 -12.58 -19.06
CA THR A 1070 25.10 -14.04 -18.96
C THR A 1070 24.09 -14.83 -19.78
N ILE A 1071 22.91 -14.28 -20.04
CA ILE A 1071 21.85 -14.94 -20.81
C ILE A 1071 22.02 -14.73 -22.32
N VAL A 1072 21.79 -15.79 -23.10
CA VAL A 1072 21.79 -15.73 -24.57
C VAL A 1072 20.38 -15.97 -25.05
N VAL A 1073 19.77 -14.98 -25.69
CA VAL A 1073 18.37 -15.02 -26.11
C VAL A 1073 18.26 -15.62 -27.51
N PRO A 1074 17.63 -16.79 -27.71
CA PRO A 1074 17.51 -17.38 -29.04
C PRO A 1074 16.48 -16.64 -29.89
N VAL A 1075 16.83 -16.35 -31.14
CA VAL A 1075 15.97 -15.67 -32.11
C VAL A 1075 15.50 -16.66 -33.17
N GLY A 1076 14.19 -16.75 -33.34
CA GLY A 1076 13.54 -17.56 -34.36
C GLY A 1076 13.22 -16.73 -35.59
N VAL A 1077 13.56 -17.25 -36.78
CA VAL A 1077 13.13 -16.69 -38.07
C VAL A 1077 12.55 -17.80 -38.91
N ASP A 1078 11.25 -17.70 -39.19
CA ASP A 1078 10.52 -18.69 -39.99
C ASP A 1078 10.14 -18.07 -41.34
N THR A 1079 10.52 -18.71 -42.44
CA THR A 1079 10.15 -18.31 -43.81
C THR A 1079 10.12 -19.51 -44.76
N GLU A 1080 9.02 -19.65 -45.49
CA GLU A 1080 8.81 -20.73 -46.46
C GLU A 1080 9.63 -20.51 -47.75
N ASP A 1081 9.58 -19.31 -48.31
CA ASP A 1081 10.24 -19.01 -49.60
C ASP A 1081 11.74 -18.68 -49.45
N GLY A 1082 12.19 -18.36 -48.23
CA GLY A 1082 13.53 -17.83 -48.00
C GLY A 1082 13.71 -16.47 -48.65
N GLY A 1083 14.96 -16.07 -48.85
CA GLY A 1083 15.29 -14.80 -49.47
C GLY A 1083 16.23 -13.95 -48.64
N GLU A 1084 16.55 -12.76 -49.15
CA GLU A 1084 17.39 -11.81 -48.43
C GLU A 1084 16.59 -11.15 -47.30
N VAL A 1085 17.14 -11.22 -46.09
CA VAL A 1085 16.63 -10.53 -44.91
C VAL A 1085 17.68 -9.58 -44.36
N VAL A 1086 17.24 -8.45 -43.82
CA VAL A 1086 18.10 -7.45 -43.19
C VAL A 1086 17.69 -7.27 -41.74
N PHE A 1087 18.59 -7.62 -40.82
CA PHE A 1087 18.46 -7.37 -39.39
C PHE A 1087 18.94 -5.96 -39.04
N SER A 1088 18.14 -5.27 -38.24
CA SER A 1088 18.46 -3.97 -37.63
C SER A 1088 17.81 -3.91 -36.24
N ALA A 1089 18.26 -3.01 -35.37
CA ALA A 1089 17.61 -2.83 -34.08
C ALA A 1089 17.62 -1.37 -33.60
N VAL A 1090 16.66 -1.05 -32.73
CA VAL A 1090 16.72 0.11 -31.84
C VAL A 1090 17.09 -0.42 -30.45
N THR A 1091 18.06 0.20 -29.78
CA THR A 1091 18.63 -0.33 -28.53
C THR A 1091 18.72 0.74 -27.43
N VAL A 1092 18.48 0.33 -26.19
CA VAL A 1092 18.80 1.07 -24.96
C VAL A 1092 19.76 0.22 -24.14
N PRO A 1093 21.03 0.64 -23.91
CA PRO A 1093 22.04 -0.18 -23.24
C PRO A 1093 21.62 -0.69 -21.85
N ALA A 1094 22.04 -1.92 -21.50
CA ALA A 1094 21.91 -2.47 -20.15
C ALA A 1094 23.22 -2.26 -19.38
N GLY A 1095 23.29 -1.19 -18.57
CA GLY A 1095 24.54 -0.77 -17.94
C GLY A 1095 25.58 -0.37 -19.00
N THR A 1096 26.73 -1.04 -19.01
CA THR A 1096 27.78 -0.85 -20.05
C THR A 1096 27.62 -1.76 -21.27
N ASN A 1097 26.63 -2.66 -21.27
CA ASN A 1097 26.49 -3.68 -22.31
C ASN A 1097 25.76 -3.16 -23.56
N LYS A 1098 26.26 -3.56 -24.72
CA LYS A 1098 25.61 -3.40 -26.03
C LYS A 1098 24.94 -4.71 -26.45
N PHE A 1099 24.03 -4.65 -27.41
CA PHE A 1099 23.38 -5.84 -27.95
C PHE A 1099 24.01 -6.29 -29.28
N TRP A 1100 24.31 -7.58 -29.36
CA TRP A 1100 24.96 -8.21 -30.49
C TRP A 1100 24.06 -9.27 -31.10
N LEU A 1101 24.00 -9.33 -32.43
CA LEU A 1101 23.44 -10.47 -33.17
C LEU A 1101 24.55 -11.47 -33.47
N GLU A 1102 24.43 -12.69 -32.95
CA GLU A 1102 25.26 -13.83 -33.33
C GLU A 1102 24.55 -14.61 -34.46
N ASP A 1103 25.19 -14.77 -35.63
CA ASP A 1103 24.83 -15.80 -36.61
C ASP A 1103 25.83 -16.96 -36.47
N ARG A 1104 25.41 -18.05 -35.82
CA ARG A 1104 26.25 -19.23 -35.57
C ARG A 1104 26.60 -20.00 -36.83
N THR A 1105 25.77 -19.93 -37.87
CA THR A 1105 26.05 -20.60 -39.15
C THR A 1105 27.15 -19.87 -39.90
N ALA A 1106 27.14 -18.54 -39.88
CA ALA A 1106 28.19 -17.72 -40.48
C ALA A 1106 29.41 -17.53 -39.57
N GLY A 1107 29.27 -17.77 -38.26
CA GLY A 1107 30.29 -17.49 -37.25
C GLY A 1107 30.56 -16.00 -37.04
N THR A 1108 29.52 -15.17 -37.22
CA THR A 1108 29.64 -13.70 -37.21
C THR A 1108 28.89 -13.07 -36.05
N PHE A 1109 29.51 -12.07 -35.40
CA PHE A 1109 28.88 -11.21 -34.41
C PHE A 1109 28.72 -9.80 -34.98
N THR A 1110 27.50 -9.26 -34.94
CA THR A 1110 27.20 -7.91 -35.41
C THR A 1110 26.72 -7.04 -34.26
N ASP A 1111 27.36 -5.89 -34.04
CA ASP A 1111 26.92 -4.89 -33.06
C ASP A 1111 25.64 -4.19 -33.58
N LEU A 1112 24.48 -4.58 -33.03
CA LEU A 1112 23.18 -4.05 -33.46
C LEU A 1112 22.95 -2.61 -32.99
N SER A 1113 23.80 -2.06 -32.10
CA SER A 1113 23.70 -0.66 -31.69
C SER A 1113 24.20 0.32 -32.75
N SER A 1114 24.94 -0.16 -33.76
CA SER A 1114 25.56 0.71 -34.78
C SER A 1114 25.55 0.15 -36.20
N SER A 1115 25.19 -1.12 -36.39
CA SER A 1115 25.27 -1.81 -37.68
C SER A 1115 24.01 -2.63 -37.98
N THR A 1116 23.82 -2.94 -39.26
CA THR A 1116 22.82 -3.89 -39.74
C THR A 1116 23.49 -5.17 -40.23
N TYR A 1117 22.76 -6.28 -40.27
CA TYR A 1117 23.24 -7.56 -40.77
C TYR A 1117 22.34 -8.08 -41.90
N THR A 1118 22.90 -8.28 -43.09
CA THR A 1118 22.17 -8.81 -44.25
C THR A 1118 22.56 -10.25 -44.50
N VAL A 1119 21.56 -11.10 -44.73
CA VAL A 1119 21.79 -12.51 -45.02
C VAL A 1119 20.71 -13.08 -45.92
N THR A 1120 21.09 -13.98 -46.83
CA THR A 1120 20.13 -14.74 -47.62
C THR A 1120 19.77 -16.03 -46.88
N LEU A 1121 18.53 -16.14 -46.44
CA LEU A 1121 17.95 -17.35 -45.88
C LEU A 1121 17.59 -18.31 -47.03
N PRO A 1122 17.97 -19.60 -46.95
CA PRO A 1122 17.40 -20.62 -47.82
C PRO A 1122 15.88 -20.69 -47.69
N ALA A 1123 15.21 -21.16 -48.74
CA ALA A 1123 13.81 -21.58 -48.62
C ALA A 1123 13.65 -22.62 -47.49
N GLU A 1124 12.49 -22.63 -46.85
CA GLU A 1124 12.17 -23.47 -45.69
C GLU A 1124 13.13 -23.24 -44.50
N SER A 1125 13.50 -21.98 -44.24
CA SER A 1125 14.28 -21.62 -43.05
C SER A 1125 13.36 -21.48 -41.85
N TYR A 1126 13.61 -22.28 -40.80
CA TYR A 1126 12.72 -22.37 -39.66
C TYR A 1126 13.46 -22.42 -38.32
N GLY A 1127 12.87 -21.77 -37.32
CA GLY A 1127 13.15 -21.95 -35.91
C GLY A 1127 14.28 -21.06 -35.38
N THR A 1128 14.60 -21.29 -34.11
CA THR A 1128 15.80 -20.75 -33.45
C THR A 1128 17.02 -21.59 -33.78
N GLY A 1129 18.21 -21.23 -33.34
CA GLY A 1129 19.40 -22.09 -33.47
C GLY A 1129 20.53 -21.48 -34.32
N ARG A 1130 20.17 -20.55 -35.21
CA ARG A 1130 21.13 -19.80 -36.03
C ARG A 1130 21.42 -18.42 -35.43
N PHE A 1131 20.36 -17.70 -35.06
CA PHE A 1131 20.44 -16.32 -34.59
C PHE A 1131 20.24 -16.23 -33.08
N TYR A 1132 21.05 -15.42 -32.42
CA TYR A 1132 20.96 -15.16 -30.98
C TYR A 1132 21.26 -13.71 -30.67
N ILE A 1133 20.64 -13.20 -29.61
CA ILE A 1133 20.99 -11.90 -29.02
C ILE A 1133 21.83 -12.11 -27.77
N ILE A 1134 22.91 -11.33 -27.67
CA ILE A 1134 23.83 -11.33 -26.54
C ILE A 1134 24.02 -9.89 -26.07
N ALA A 1135 23.86 -9.62 -24.77
CA ALA A 1135 24.30 -8.36 -24.19
C ALA A 1135 25.76 -8.48 -23.74
N SER A 1136 26.64 -7.61 -24.24
CA SER A 1136 28.05 -7.60 -23.86
C SER A 1136 28.68 -6.24 -24.14
N THR A 1137 29.57 -5.81 -23.25
CA THR A 1137 30.32 -4.55 -23.41
C THR A 1137 31.27 -4.59 -24.62
N ASN A 1138 31.87 -5.76 -24.89
CA ASN A 1138 32.81 -5.98 -26.00
C ASN A 1138 32.30 -7.07 -26.95
N THR A 1139 32.97 -7.26 -28.10
CA THR A 1139 32.66 -8.39 -29.00
C THR A 1139 32.68 -9.70 -28.21
N PRO A 1140 31.57 -10.47 -28.19
CA PRO A 1140 31.49 -11.72 -27.44
C PRO A 1140 32.56 -12.69 -27.96
N THR A 1141 33.60 -12.93 -27.17
CA THR A 1141 34.72 -13.83 -27.52
C THR A 1141 34.87 -15.02 -26.55
N GLY A 1142 34.05 -15.07 -25.50
CA GLY A 1142 34.14 -16.09 -24.44
C GLY A 1142 32.91 -16.19 -23.53
N VAL A 1143 31.71 -15.95 -24.05
CA VAL A 1143 30.47 -16.21 -23.27
C VAL A 1143 30.29 -17.72 -23.15
N ASN A 1144 30.06 -18.22 -21.94
CA ASN A 1144 29.69 -19.63 -21.74
C ASN A 1144 28.43 -19.91 -22.56
N LEU A 1145 28.56 -20.76 -23.58
CA LEU A 1145 27.44 -21.21 -24.37
C LEU A 1145 26.49 -21.95 -23.42
N PRO A 1146 25.19 -21.60 -23.34
CA PRO A 1146 24.22 -22.50 -22.74
C PRO A 1146 24.36 -23.87 -23.42
N GLU A 1147 24.22 -24.94 -22.64
CA GLU A 1147 24.30 -26.31 -23.16
C GLU A 1147 23.49 -26.40 -24.44
N GLN A 1148 24.14 -26.84 -25.51
CA GLN A 1148 23.51 -27.11 -26.80
C GLN A 1148 22.28 -27.99 -26.51
N GLU A 1149 21.07 -27.56 -26.90
CA GLU A 1149 19.86 -28.36 -26.65
C GLU A 1149 20.10 -29.82 -27.07
N THR A 1150 20.24 -30.71 -26.08
CA THR A 1150 20.45 -32.12 -26.35
C THR A 1150 19.11 -32.76 -26.64
N GLY A 1151 18.65 -32.73 -27.90
CA GLY A 1151 17.37 -33.33 -28.28
C GLY A 1151 16.88 -32.93 -29.67
N LEU A 1152 15.67 -33.40 -30.02
CA LEU A 1152 14.93 -32.91 -31.19
C LEU A 1152 13.95 -31.83 -30.74
N ARG A 1153 14.06 -30.63 -31.30
CA ARG A 1153 13.06 -29.57 -31.20
C ARG A 1153 12.02 -29.76 -32.30
N ILE A 1154 10.74 -29.68 -31.96
CA ILE A 1154 9.65 -29.94 -32.91
C ILE A 1154 8.56 -28.87 -32.75
N TRP A 1155 8.20 -28.17 -33.83
CA TRP A 1155 7.15 -27.14 -33.84
C TRP A 1155 6.40 -27.14 -35.19
N SER A 1156 5.39 -26.29 -35.33
CA SER A 1156 4.68 -26.09 -36.60
C SER A 1156 4.92 -24.71 -37.19
N SER A 1157 5.05 -24.65 -38.50
CA SER A 1157 5.20 -23.42 -39.28
C SER A 1157 4.69 -23.63 -40.70
N PHE A 1158 3.96 -22.66 -41.26
CA PHE A 1158 3.39 -22.70 -42.63
C PHE A 1158 2.69 -24.03 -43.02
N GLY A 1159 1.90 -24.62 -42.12
CA GLY A 1159 1.20 -25.89 -42.38
C GLY A 1159 2.13 -27.12 -42.46
N LYS A 1160 3.32 -27.05 -41.87
CA LYS A 1160 4.31 -28.13 -41.78
C LYS A 1160 4.71 -28.37 -40.33
N ILE A 1161 5.16 -29.59 -40.03
CA ILE A 1161 5.91 -29.90 -38.81
C ILE A 1161 7.39 -29.77 -39.12
N ILE A 1162 8.09 -29.00 -38.31
CA ILE A 1162 9.53 -28.80 -38.41
C ILE A 1162 10.19 -29.59 -37.28
N ILE A 1163 11.18 -30.42 -37.62
CA ILE A 1163 11.96 -31.22 -36.68
C ILE A 1163 13.42 -30.79 -36.81
N LYS A 1164 13.98 -30.23 -35.74
CA LYS A 1164 15.36 -29.74 -35.68
C LYS A 1164 16.18 -30.52 -34.65
N GLY A 1165 17.37 -30.94 -35.06
CA GLY A 1165 18.30 -31.78 -34.29
C GLY A 1165 18.69 -33.06 -35.06
N PRO A 1166 19.72 -33.78 -34.61
CA PRO A 1166 20.33 -34.85 -35.40
C PRO A 1166 19.43 -36.08 -35.48
N VAL A 1167 19.12 -36.51 -36.71
CA VAL A 1167 18.41 -37.78 -37.01
C VAL A 1167 19.15 -38.56 -38.11
N THR A 1168 19.25 -39.90 -37.99
CA THR A 1168 19.89 -40.72 -39.04
C THR A 1168 19.01 -40.94 -40.27
N ASN A 1169 19.63 -41.19 -41.42
CA ASN A 1169 18.91 -41.48 -42.67
C ASN A 1169 17.90 -42.64 -42.52
N GLY A 1170 16.63 -42.38 -42.83
CA GLY A 1170 15.56 -43.37 -42.71
C GLY A 1170 14.88 -43.40 -41.34
N SER A 1171 15.27 -42.50 -40.43
CA SER A 1171 14.53 -42.19 -39.19
C SER A 1171 13.07 -41.95 -39.51
N LEU A 1172 12.19 -42.33 -38.59
CA LEU A 1172 10.76 -42.34 -38.86
C LEU A 1172 10.06 -41.24 -38.08
N CYS A 1173 9.41 -40.31 -38.78
CA CYS A 1173 8.46 -39.39 -38.19
C CYS A 1173 7.05 -39.95 -38.37
N GLU A 1174 6.37 -40.17 -37.25
CA GLU A 1174 4.97 -40.55 -37.20
C GLU A 1174 4.20 -39.46 -36.48
N LEU A 1175 3.19 -38.90 -37.15
CA LEU A 1175 2.26 -37.98 -36.55
C LEU A 1175 1.05 -38.77 -36.09
N PHE A 1176 0.65 -38.62 -34.85
CA PHE A 1176 -0.54 -39.22 -34.29
C PHE A 1176 -1.50 -38.13 -33.79
N ASP A 1177 -2.79 -38.41 -33.89
CA ASP A 1177 -3.78 -37.76 -33.04
C ASP A 1177 -3.60 -38.24 -31.57
N LEU A 1178 -4.22 -37.60 -30.58
CA LEU A 1178 -4.08 -38.08 -29.19
C LEU A 1178 -4.88 -39.35 -28.90
N GLN A 1179 -5.76 -39.80 -29.81
CA GLN A 1179 -6.38 -41.12 -29.71
C GLN A 1179 -5.42 -42.24 -30.18
N GLY A 1180 -4.22 -41.88 -30.64
CA GLY A 1180 -3.17 -42.81 -31.08
C GLY A 1180 -3.36 -43.30 -32.51
N ASN A 1181 -4.32 -42.77 -33.27
CA ASN A 1181 -4.40 -43.02 -34.70
C ASN A 1181 -3.33 -42.21 -35.41
N ARG A 1182 -2.64 -42.87 -36.33
CA ARG A 1182 -1.54 -42.26 -37.07
C ARG A 1182 -2.08 -41.43 -38.22
N ILE A 1183 -1.95 -40.10 -38.12
CA ILE A 1183 -2.32 -39.10 -39.13
C ILE A 1183 -1.39 -39.21 -40.34
N LEU A 1184 -0.08 -39.26 -40.11
CA LEU A 1184 0.90 -39.46 -41.18
C LEU A 1184 2.10 -40.26 -40.70
N LYS A 1185 2.79 -40.88 -41.65
CA LYS A 1185 4.06 -41.57 -41.45
C LYS A 1185 5.00 -41.20 -42.58
N THR A 1186 6.14 -40.60 -42.25
CA THR A 1186 7.16 -40.23 -43.23
C THR A 1186 8.54 -40.64 -42.76
N HIS A 1187 9.44 -40.88 -43.72
CA HIS A 1187 10.85 -41.08 -43.43
C HIS A 1187 11.55 -39.73 -43.48
N LEU A 1188 12.36 -39.49 -42.45
CA LEU A 1188 13.25 -38.36 -42.34
C LEU A 1188 14.56 -38.67 -43.08
N THR A 1189 15.15 -37.64 -43.64
CA THR A 1189 16.47 -37.70 -44.26
C THR A 1189 17.55 -37.40 -43.25
N ASP A 1190 18.76 -37.90 -43.51
CA ASP A 1190 19.96 -37.59 -42.72
C ASP A 1190 20.19 -36.07 -42.73
N GLY A 1191 20.17 -35.44 -41.55
CA GLY A 1191 20.32 -33.99 -41.42
C GLY A 1191 19.77 -33.41 -40.12
N ASP A 1192 20.18 -32.19 -39.82
CA ASP A 1192 19.80 -31.44 -38.60
C ASP A 1192 18.42 -30.78 -38.70
N LEU A 1193 17.78 -30.80 -39.88
CA LEU A 1193 16.47 -30.21 -40.10
C LEU A 1193 15.66 -31.10 -41.05
N ASN A 1194 14.44 -31.43 -40.65
CA ASN A 1194 13.48 -32.12 -41.48
C ASN A 1194 12.13 -31.40 -41.44
N THR A 1195 11.49 -31.26 -42.60
CA THR A 1195 10.17 -30.67 -42.76
C THR A 1195 9.16 -31.73 -43.19
N VAL A 1196 7.98 -31.73 -42.57
CA VAL A 1196 6.93 -32.71 -42.82
C VAL A 1196 5.62 -31.98 -43.10
N SER A 1197 5.16 -32.01 -44.35
CA SER A 1197 3.91 -31.39 -44.76
C SER A 1197 2.72 -32.05 -44.08
N LEU A 1198 1.83 -31.21 -43.53
CA LEU A 1198 0.60 -31.69 -42.90
C LEU A 1198 -0.51 -31.86 -43.94
N PRO A 1199 -1.36 -32.90 -43.82
CA PRO A 1199 -2.58 -33.01 -44.62
C PRO A 1199 -3.48 -31.78 -44.47
N ALA A 1200 -4.15 -31.38 -45.54
CA ALA A 1200 -5.12 -30.28 -45.48
C ALA A 1200 -6.22 -30.57 -44.44
N GLY A 1201 -6.51 -29.60 -43.57
CA GLY A 1201 -7.46 -29.75 -42.46
C GLY A 1201 -6.86 -30.35 -41.19
N THR A 1202 -5.54 -30.60 -41.13
CA THR A 1202 -4.85 -30.97 -39.90
C THR A 1202 -4.69 -29.71 -39.04
N GLY A 1203 -5.47 -29.61 -37.97
CA GLY A 1203 -5.36 -28.59 -36.93
C GLY A 1203 -5.47 -29.28 -35.57
N GLY A 1204 -4.85 -28.69 -34.54
CA GLY A 1204 -4.81 -29.33 -33.21
C GLY A 1204 -3.43 -29.50 -32.63
N VAL A 1205 -3.34 -30.10 -31.44
CA VAL A 1205 -2.08 -30.69 -30.95
C VAL A 1205 -1.90 -32.02 -31.66
N CYS A 1206 -0.74 -32.28 -32.22
CA CYS A 1206 -0.40 -33.60 -32.77
C CYS A 1206 0.75 -34.18 -31.94
N LEU A 1207 0.72 -35.50 -31.70
CA LEU A 1207 1.89 -36.18 -31.16
C LEU A 1207 2.83 -36.51 -32.32
N VAL A 1208 3.93 -35.77 -32.41
CA VAL A 1208 5.02 -36.07 -33.32
C VAL A 1208 5.96 -37.04 -32.62
N ARG A 1209 6.04 -38.27 -33.14
CA ARG A 1209 7.02 -39.26 -32.72
C ARG A 1209 8.11 -39.40 -33.76
N VAL A 1210 9.33 -39.10 -33.39
CA VAL A 1210 10.53 -39.37 -34.20
C VAL A 1210 11.24 -40.59 -33.63
N THR A 1211 11.37 -41.63 -34.44
CA THR A 1211 12.08 -42.86 -34.11
C THR A 1211 13.36 -42.94 -34.93
N ASP A 1212 14.50 -42.81 -34.27
CA ASP A 1212 15.84 -42.93 -34.85
C ASP A 1212 16.58 -44.11 -34.20
N GLY A 1213 16.58 -45.25 -34.89
CA GLY A 1213 17.13 -46.51 -34.37
C GLY A 1213 16.42 -46.97 -33.09
N VAL A 1214 17.12 -46.87 -31.95
CA VAL A 1214 16.59 -47.18 -30.60
C VAL A 1214 16.10 -45.94 -29.85
N LYS A 1215 16.37 -44.74 -30.36
CA LYS A 1215 15.94 -43.48 -29.75
C LYS A 1215 14.55 -43.12 -30.26
N VAL A 1216 13.64 -42.85 -29.33
CA VAL A 1216 12.28 -42.39 -29.65
C VAL A 1216 12.07 -41.06 -28.94
N THR A 1217 11.91 -39.99 -29.70
CA THR A 1217 11.51 -38.68 -29.19
C THR A 1217 10.05 -38.47 -29.54
N SER A 1218 9.22 -38.16 -28.56
CA SER A 1218 7.82 -37.80 -28.79
C SER A 1218 7.57 -36.42 -28.23
N LYS A 1219 7.08 -35.48 -29.05
CA LYS A 1219 6.63 -34.16 -28.62
C LYS A 1219 5.20 -33.91 -29.08
N LYS A 1220 4.42 -33.25 -28.23
CA LYS A 1220 3.15 -32.63 -28.60
C LYS A 1220 3.45 -31.32 -29.31
N VAL A 1221 2.78 -31.04 -30.42
CA VAL A 1221 2.99 -29.83 -31.23
C VAL A 1221 1.65 -29.24 -31.62
N ILE A 1222 1.43 -27.95 -31.39
CA ILE A 1222 0.25 -27.23 -31.88
C ILE A 1222 0.44 -26.88 -33.34
N VAL A 1223 -0.49 -27.30 -34.18
CA VAL A 1223 -0.58 -26.93 -35.61
C VAL A 1223 -1.63 -25.84 -35.74
N LEU A 1224 -1.21 -24.65 -36.21
CA LEU A 1224 -2.05 -23.46 -36.44
C LEU A 1224 -2.85 -23.49 -37.73
#